data_AF-A0A355Q8L9-F1
#
_entry.id   AF-A0A355Q8L9-F1
#
_cell.length_a   1.000
_cell.length_b   1.000
_cell.length_c   1.000
_cell.angle_alpha   90.00
_cell.angle_beta   90.00
_cell.angle_gamma   90.00
#
_symmetry.space_group_name_H-M   'P 1'
#
loop_
_entity.id
_entity.type
_entity.pdbx_description
1 polymer ?
#
loop_
_entity_poly.entity_id
_entity_poly.type
_entity_poly.pdbx_seq_one_letter_code
_entity_poly.pdbx_strand_id
1 'polypeptide(L)'
;MSHDLSQLPGKGPSYFDDAKLAGLLSKESIEEQIQWLRRLDVDSYIQRVVNPSENQKRLSSAEVIQQLGGSLIQEEIEGPLYLAEVEFQIGALKRRIGFVAQDHRVQHGTWDPKHHRRAADKLGFFAIHGMPVVTFIDTPGAVATAEANLDNQSHSISFLIAEMANLQLPTVGIVFGAGYSGGAIPLATTNVLLATKDGVFNTIHPKGLSNIARKYNLSWQECAKFMGVSSYELYSSGYFDGIIDFSLDQPGKISNLREAILSGIEITEQNARLFLKENSFLFDHYKENIGHYLNPSELQIVINRRTHKPPTGTLNVFGSAYRFMRGLKIRQKIQSESLKNYSRLSSKTAKTPIGTLTERIEQERQEKFKKWLQAPIELRYQEELNKRYQRFLETKAERDVERTKLFAFFVGDPKDNFEKALEELTLEVLIYLYNFWKDSTRENMIQLHDFLQEATLSEIHENPSLLDVLLVPEVNQSLQQNFQNILLFDMLYDGVIESLPMIAGELKGTNHISQQSVEKLFENSFNIALKEFEKMELQLEGDWVRQSFFKWLAQFIAQKNCDTVMATISGWKRIVYPRMSPPLFGVVRYYFSGLLPSLYKAQLGESKFQGKITPRNIGIKDFWNRLDQAYKDLLIQNLLRDYKKNHIEPKHILDKYFANFKELNAEKITANPVNFPGFRQAIEQALDNGIAPCGVITGIANFTDNRATTKVGLVLSNTRFQAGAFDMASCEKVCLLLDECAQRNLPVIFFISSAGMQTKEGAGSLFSMATMNDRLTRFVKDHDLPVICFGFRDCVGGAQASFVTHLLVKTYYLS
;
A
#
# COMPACT_ATOMS: atom_id res chain seq x y z
N MET A 1 -29.96 15.53 21.02
CA MET A 1 -28.94 16.49 20.56
C MET A 1 -28.73 16.39 19.05
N SER A 2 -29.65 16.91 18.23
CA SER A 2 -29.59 16.78 16.77
C SER A 2 -29.43 18.11 16.04
N HIS A 3 -28.69 19.04 16.62
CA HIS A 3 -28.29 20.20 15.84
C HIS A 3 -27.12 19.75 14.97
N ASP A 4 -27.46 19.24 13.80
CA ASP A 4 -26.52 18.99 12.72
C ASP A 4 -25.99 20.33 12.19
N LEU A 5 -25.19 21.01 13.02
CA LEU A 5 -24.50 22.26 12.69
C LEU A 5 -23.53 22.08 11.52
N SER A 6 -23.25 20.82 11.12
CA SER A 6 -22.45 20.53 9.93
C SER A 6 -23.24 20.58 8.62
N GLN A 7 -24.58 20.61 8.67
CA GLN A 7 -25.47 20.67 7.49
C GLN A 7 -26.11 22.05 7.23
N LEU A 8 -25.70 23.12 7.91
CA LEU A 8 -26.18 24.47 7.58
C LEU A 8 -25.70 24.86 6.16
N PRO A 9 -26.60 24.96 5.15
CA PRO A 9 -26.21 25.23 3.79
C PRO A 9 -26.01 26.74 3.58
N GLY A 10 -24.89 27.12 2.96
CA GLY A 10 -24.69 28.46 2.39
C GLY A 10 -24.11 29.48 3.37
N LYS A 11 -22.86 29.89 3.08
CA LYS A 11 -21.92 30.70 3.90
C LYS A 11 -21.32 29.89 5.06
N GLY A 12 -19.99 29.84 5.09
CA GLY A 12 -19.25 29.15 6.15
C GLY A 12 -19.74 29.60 7.53
N PRO A 13 -19.71 28.71 8.55
CA PRO A 13 -20.18 29.08 9.86
C PRO A 13 -19.41 30.29 10.38
N SER A 14 -20.10 31.30 10.95
CA SER A 14 -19.49 32.57 11.40
C SER A 14 -18.45 32.43 12.51
N TYR A 15 -18.25 31.22 13.03
CA TYR A 15 -17.41 30.91 14.19
C TYR A 15 -16.05 30.26 13.87
N PHE A 16 -15.72 29.97 12.61
CA PHE A 16 -14.37 29.56 12.20
C PHE A 16 -13.70 30.72 11.44
N ASP A 17 -13.16 31.70 12.18
CA ASP A 17 -12.41 32.80 11.60
C ASP A 17 -10.92 32.43 11.52
N ASP A 18 -10.54 31.68 10.49
CA ASP A 18 -9.16 31.24 10.30
C ASP A 18 -8.28 32.31 9.62
N ALA A 19 -8.79 33.55 9.42
CA ALA A 19 -8.08 34.63 8.72
C ALA A 19 -6.81 35.10 9.45
N LYS A 20 -6.66 34.77 10.73
CA LYS A 20 -5.50 35.13 11.57
C LYS A 20 -4.42 34.06 11.63
N LEU A 21 -4.56 32.94 10.92
CA LEU A 21 -3.49 31.96 10.81
C LEU A 21 -2.28 32.59 10.10
N ALA A 22 -1.13 32.57 10.76
CA ALA A 22 0.11 33.18 10.30
C ALA A 22 1.05 32.14 9.67
N GLY A 23 2.07 32.62 8.94
CA GLY A 23 3.09 31.76 8.33
C GLY A 23 2.60 30.90 7.15
N LEU A 24 1.42 31.20 6.60
CA LEU A 24 0.80 30.47 5.50
C LEU A 24 1.06 31.14 4.14
N LEU A 25 0.94 30.37 3.06
CA LEU A 25 0.87 30.88 1.70
C LEU A 25 -0.45 31.60 1.42
N SER A 26 -0.41 32.59 0.51
CA SER A 26 -1.63 33.25 0.03
C SER A 26 -2.42 32.34 -0.92
N LYS A 27 -3.73 32.60 -1.04
CA LYS A 27 -4.61 31.83 -1.94
C LYS A 27 -4.16 31.92 -3.39
N GLU A 28 -3.74 33.11 -3.82
CA GLU A 28 -3.24 33.35 -5.18
C GLU A 28 -2.01 32.49 -5.47
N SER A 29 -1.05 32.43 -4.55
CA SER A 29 0.14 31.59 -4.69
C SER A 29 -0.21 30.11 -4.79
N ILE A 30 -1.20 29.65 -4.03
CA ILE A 30 -1.67 28.25 -4.09
C ILE A 30 -2.32 27.95 -5.44
N GLU A 31 -3.18 28.85 -5.94
CA GLU A 31 -3.84 28.69 -7.24
C GLU A 31 -2.83 28.64 -8.40
N GLU A 32 -1.81 29.49 -8.37
CA GLU A 32 -0.70 29.46 -9.34
C GLU A 32 0.02 28.11 -9.34
N GLN A 33 0.32 27.56 -8.15
CA GLN A 33 0.96 26.25 -8.03
C GLN A 33 0.07 25.14 -8.60
N ILE A 34 -1.23 25.15 -8.33
CA ILE A 34 -2.17 24.16 -8.88
C ILE A 34 -2.23 24.23 -10.41
N GLN A 35 -2.31 25.43 -10.98
CA GLN A 35 -2.33 25.61 -12.43
C GLN A 35 -1.04 25.08 -13.07
N TRP A 36 0.10 25.28 -12.42
CA TRP A 36 1.37 24.74 -12.87
C TRP A 36 1.44 23.22 -12.77
N LEU A 37 1.04 22.63 -11.62
CA LEU A 37 1.01 21.17 -11.41
C LEU A 37 0.14 20.44 -12.44
N ARG A 38 -0.99 21.04 -12.86
CA ARG A 38 -1.87 20.48 -13.89
C ARG A 38 -1.21 20.35 -15.26
N ARG A 39 -0.22 21.21 -15.57
CA ARG A 39 0.49 21.22 -16.86
C ARG A 39 1.67 20.26 -16.93
N LEU A 40 2.20 19.84 -15.78
CA LEU A 40 3.31 18.88 -15.73
C LEU A 40 2.89 17.58 -16.40
N ASP A 41 3.84 16.84 -16.98
CA ASP A 41 3.63 15.43 -17.27
C ASP A 41 3.58 14.62 -15.96
N VAL A 42 3.34 13.31 -16.06
CA VAL A 42 3.17 12.45 -14.88
C VAL A 42 4.46 12.31 -14.08
N ASP A 43 5.62 12.19 -14.75
CA ASP A 43 6.87 11.90 -14.08
C ASP A 43 7.43 13.17 -13.43
N SER A 44 7.30 14.31 -14.10
CA SER A 44 7.56 15.63 -13.50
C SER A 44 6.66 15.90 -12.29
N TYR A 45 5.38 15.50 -12.34
CA TYR A 45 4.48 15.61 -11.18
C TYR A 45 5.00 14.80 -9.99
N ILE A 46 5.41 13.53 -10.21
CA ILE A 46 5.94 12.69 -9.14
C ILE A 46 7.23 13.26 -8.55
N GLN A 47 8.15 13.72 -9.41
CA GLN A 47 9.40 14.34 -8.98
C GLN A 47 9.16 15.59 -8.12
N ARG A 48 8.12 16.37 -8.43
CA ARG A 48 7.80 17.59 -7.69
C ARG A 48 7.00 17.37 -6.42
N VAL A 49 6.04 16.44 -6.45
CA VAL A 49 5.03 16.29 -5.40
C VAL A 49 5.38 15.16 -4.43
N VAL A 50 5.74 13.99 -4.95
CA VAL A 50 5.87 12.78 -4.11
C VAL A 50 7.31 12.62 -3.62
N ASN A 51 8.29 12.74 -4.52
CA ASN A 51 9.69 12.46 -4.20
C ASN A 51 10.28 13.32 -3.05
N PRO A 52 9.95 14.62 -2.90
CA PRO A 52 10.47 15.41 -1.78
C PRO A 52 10.05 14.85 -0.42
N SER A 53 8.82 14.34 -0.29
CA SER A 53 8.34 13.72 0.94
C SER A 53 9.01 12.37 1.25
N GLU A 54 9.42 11.62 0.21
CA GLU A 54 10.10 10.32 0.33
C GLU A 54 11.63 10.46 0.50
N ASN A 55 12.18 11.67 0.31
CA ASN A 55 13.62 11.93 0.41
C ASN A 55 14.12 11.70 1.84
N GLN A 56 15.04 10.75 2.02
CA GLN A 56 15.61 10.41 3.33
C GLN A 56 16.58 11.46 3.89
N LYS A 57 17.04 12.42 3.07
CA LYS A 57 18.00 13.45 3.48
C LYS A 57 17.36 14.70 4.08
N ARG A 58 16.03 14.80 4.04
CA ARG A 58 15.32 15.96 4.60
C ARG A 58 15.42 16.00 6.12
N LEU A 59 15.09 17.16 6.70
CA LEU A 59 15.02 17.31 8.16
C LEU A 59 13.93 16.39 8.73
N SER A 60 14.21 15.77 9.88
CA SER A 60 13.22 14.99 10.61
C SER A 60 12.31 15.87 11.45
N SER A 61 11.13 15.35 11.81
CA SER A 61 10.21 16.05 12.72
C SER A 61 10.90 16.44 14.04
N ALA A 62 11.75 15.56 14.58
CA ALA A 62 12.48 15.81 15.82
C ALA A 62 13.44 17.01 15.69
N GLU A 63 14.26 17.03 14.63
CA GLU A 63 15.20 18.13 14.38
C GLU A 63 14.47 19.47 14.21
N VAL A 64 13.36 19.47 13.46
CA VAL A 64 12.57 20.68 13.24
C VAL A 64 11.95 21.18 14.53
N ILE A 65 11.38 20.29 15.36
CA ILE A 65 10.78 20.66 16.65
C ILE A 65 11.81 21.34 17.55
N GLN A 66 13.03 20.82 17.63
CA GLN A 66 14.12 21.42 18.40
C GLN A 66 14.55 22.81 17.87
N GLN A 67 14.39 23.07 16.58
CA GLN A 67 14.75 24.33 15.94
C GLN A 67 13.62 25.37 15.92
N LEU A 68 12.43 25.07 16.46
CA LEU A 68 11.30 26.02 16.52
C LEU A 68 11.57 27.22 17.46
N GLY A 69 12.65 27.22 18.23
CA GLY A 69 13.07 28.36 19.07
C GLY A 69 12.35 28.47 20.42
N GLY A 70 11.69 27.39 20.87
CA GLY A 70 11.20 27.25 22.24
C GLY A 70 12.22 26.57 23.15
N SER A 71 12.02 26.63 24.47
CA SER A 71 12.86 25.92 25.45
C SER A 71 12.37 24.49 25.61
N LEU A 72 13.16 23.51 25.18
CA LEU A 72 12.87 22.08 25.37
C LEU A 72 12.90 21.74 26.86
N ILE A 73 11.79 21.22 27.37
CA ILE A 73 11.62 20.83 28.79
C ILE A 73 11.86 19.33 28.96
N GLN A 74 11.27 18.52 28.07
CA GLN A 74 11.40 17.07 28.09
C GLN A 74 11.34 16.52 26.67
N GLU A 75 12.09 15.45 26.43
CA GLU A 75 12.10 14.70 25.18
C GLU A 75 12.05 13.20 25.50
N GLU A 76 11.31 12.45 24.67
CA GLU A 76 11.23 11.00 24.73
C GLU A 76 11.18 10.44 23.30
N ILE A 77 12.04 9.46 23.04
CA ILE A 77 12.17 8.82 21.73
C ILE A 77 11.94 7.32 21.92
N GLU A 78 10.89 6.78 21.30
CA GLU A 78 10.60 5.35 21.27
C GLU A 78 10.49 4.87 19.82
N GLY A 79 11.63 4.46 19.25
CA GLY A 79 11.69 4.08 17.84
C GLY A 79 11.25 5.24 16.92
N PRO A 80 10.26 5.06 16.03
CA PRO A 80 9.71 6.10 15.16
C PRO A 80 8.75 7.09 15.86
N LEU A 81 8.45 6.89 17.15
CA LEU A 81 7.65 7.82 17.95
C LEU A 81 8.57 8.85 18.63
N TYR A 82 8.31 10.12 18.35
CA TYR A 82 8.97 11.25 18.99
C TYR A 82 7.95 12.04 19.82
N LEU A 83 8.28 12.28 21.09
CA LEU A 83 7.46 13.03 22.04
C LEU A 83 8.30 14.14 22.66
N ALA A 84 7.75 15.35 22.73
CA ALA A 84 8.45 16.46 23.37
C ALA A 84 7.52 17.41 24.11
N GLU A 85 8.08 18.12 25.09
CA GLU A 85 7.47 19.24 25.78
C GLU A 85 8.35 20.46 25.54
N VAL A 86 7.78 21.47 24.90
CA VAL A 86 8.52 22.69 24.56
C VAL A 86 7.77 23.89 25.10
N GLU A 87 8.48 24.77 25.79
CA GLU A 87 7.96 26.02 26.31
C GLU A 87 8.19 27.15 25.29
N PHE A 88 7.11 27.82 24.90
CA PHE A 88 7.14 28.97 24.01
C PHE A 88 6.64 30.22 24.72
N GLN A 89 7.14 31.37 24.27
CA GLN A 89 6.55 32.67 24.60
C GLN A 89 5.38 32.92 23.64
N ILE A 90 4.15 32.91 24.15
CA ILE A 90 2.93 33.22 23.40
C ILE A 90 2.31 34.48 24.00
N GLY A 91 2.41 35.59 23.28
CA GLY A 91 2.11 36.92 23.81
C GLY A 91 2.95 37.23 25.05
N ALA A 92 2.30 37.59 26.16
CA ALA A 92 2.96 37.88 27.44
C ALA A 92 3.22 36.64 28.32
N LEU A 93 2.75 35.44 27.92
CA LEU A 93 2.78 34.24 28.74
C LEU A 93 3.77 33.20 28.19
N LYS A 94 4.43 32.49 29.10
CA LYS A 94 5.14 31.24 28.77
C LYS A 94 4.16 30.08 28.82
N ARG A 95 4.08 29.31 27.74
CA ARG A 95 3.15 28.18 27.61
C ARG A 95 3.90 26.93 27.18
N ARG A 96 3.62 25.83 27.85
CA ARG A 96 4.11 24.49 27.46
C ARG A 96 3.21 23.89 26.40
N ILE A 97 3.81 23.36 25.35
CA ILE A 97 3.16 22.69 24.23
C ILE A 97 3.69 21.27 24.16
N GLY A 98 2.78 20.31 24.04
CA GLY A 98 3.12 18.90 23.84
C GLY A 98 3.22 18.57 22.35
N PHE A 99 4.28 17.88 21.95
CA PHE A 99 4.51 17.42 20.59
C PHE A 99 4.39 15.91 20.51
N VAL A 100 3.69 15.42 19.47
CA VAL A 100 3.60 14.00 19.11
C VAL A 100 3.93 13.86 17.63
N ALA A 101 5.05 13.22 17.32
CA ALA A 101 5.57 13.21 15.96
C ALA A 101 5.99 11.82 15.51
N GLN A 102 5.80 11.57 14.21
CA GLN A 102 6.47 10.48 13.51
C GLN A 102 7.84 10.96 13.03
N ASP A 103 8.89 10.16 13.26
CA ASP A 103 10.22 10.43 12.73
C ASP A 103 10.59 9.42 11.63
N HIS A 104 10.68 9.92 10.38
CA HIS A 104 11.00 9.07 9.23
C HIS A 104 12.42 8.49 9.24
N ARG A 105 13.36 9.03 10.04
CA ARG A 105 14.73 8.50 10.09
C ARG A 105 14.82 7.16 10.80
N VAL A 106 13.83 6.84 11.63
CA VAL A 106 13.75 5.57 12.34
C VAL A 106 12.60 4.77 11.74
N GLN A 107 12.87 3.58 11.21
CA GLN A 107 11.84 2.71 10.61
C GLN A 107 10.92 3.41 9.60
N HIS A 108 11.42 4.42 8.87
CA HIS A 108 10.63 5.23 7.94
C HIS A 108 9.41 5.91 8.58
N GLY A 109 9.34 6.07 9.90
CA GLY A 109 8.21 6.72 10.58
C GLY A 109 6.97 5.82 10.71
N THR A 110 7.10 4.51 10.53
CA THR A 110 5.96 3.57 10.64
C THR A 110 5.75 3.11 12.08
N TRP A 111 4.54 3.30 12.62
CA TRP A 111 4.23 2.93 14.01
C TRP A 111 3.66 1.52 14.15
N ASP A 112 4.28 0.68 14.99
CA ASP A 112 3.68 -0.50 15.64
C ASP A 112 2.53 -0.18 16.63
N PRO A 113 1.74 -1.19 17.07
CA PRO A 113 0.65 -0.97 18.02
C PRO A 113 1.08 -0.33 19.35
N LYS A 114 2.28 -0.67 19.83
CA LYS A 114 2.86 -0.10 21.07
C LYS A 114 3.05 1.43 20.98
N HIS A 115 3.48 1.94 19.83
CA HIS A 115 3.72 3.38 19.66
C HIS A 115 2.39 4.16 19.69
N HIS A 116 1.33 3.61 19.11
CA HIS A 116 -0.02 4.19 19.20
C HIS A 116 -0.51 4.28 20.65
N ARG A 117 -0.29 3.22 21.45
CA ARG A 117 -0.64 3.19 22.88
C ARG A 117 0.19 4.21 23.66
N ARG A 118 1.52 4.25 23.45
CA ARG A 118 2.40 5.21 24.10
C ARG A 118 2.04 6.66 23.77
N ALA A 119 1.71 6.95 22.50
CA ALA A 119 1.23 8.25 22.08
C ALA A 119 -0.07 8.63 22.82
N ALA A 120 -1.04 7.70 22.92
CA ALA A 120 -2.26 7.91 23.68
C ALA A 120 -2.01 8.19 25.17
N ASP A 121 -1.09 7.47 25.81
CA ASP A 121 -0.71 7.70 27.21
C ASP A 121 -0.14 9.14 27.39
N LYS A 122 0.74 9.57 26.47
CA LYS A 122 1.34 10.92 26.52
C LYS A 122 0.31 12.01 26.24
N LEU A 123 -0.64 11.78 25.33
CA LEU A 123 -1.80 12.67 25.13
C LEU A 123 -2.62 12.84 26.41
N GLY A 124 -2.82 11.75 27.16
CA GLY A 124 -3.44 11.77 28.49
C GLY A 124 -2.68 12.67 29.48
N PHE A 125 -1.35 12.56 29.50
CA PHE A 125 -0.49 13.44 30.29
C PHE A 125 -0.64 14.92 29.90
N PHE A 126 -0.56 15.25 28.60
CA PHE A 126 -0.76 16.62 28.12
C PHE A 126 -2.15 17.17 28.50
N ALA A 127 -3.19 16.34 28.42
CA ALA A 127 -4.56 16.69 28.81
C ALA A 127 -4.74 16.93 30.31
N ILE A 128 -3.98 16.26 31.19
CA ILE A 128 -4.01 16.54 32.64
C ILE A 128 -3.37 17.90 32.95
N HIS A 129 -2.35 18.28 32.18
CA HIS A 129 -1.59 19.52 32.41
C HIS A 129 -2.09 20.71 31.59
N GLY A 130 -3.17 20.56 30.83
CA GLY A 130 -3.74 21.65 30.02
C GLY A 130 -2.82 22.12 28.89
N MET A 131 -1.91 21.27 28.41
CA MET A 131 -0.95 21.61 27.37
C MET A 131 -1.59 21.43 25.99
N PRO A 132 -1.65 22.47 25.12
CA PRO A 132 -2.01 22.29 23.71
C PRO A 132 -1.12 21.24 23.04
N VAL A 133 -1.66 20.52 22.07
CA VAL A 133 -0.94 19.44 21.39
C VAL A 133 -0.70 19.79 19.92
N VAL A 134 0.52 19.55 19.47
CA VAL A 134 0.94 19.66 18.08
C VAL A 134 1.36 18.29 17.56
N THR A 135 0.83 17.88 16.41
CA THR A 135 1.19 16.61 15.78
C THR A 135 1.97 16.82 14.49
N PHE A 136 3.03 16.03 14.28
CA PHE A 136 3.79 15.99 13.02
C PHE A 136 3.57 14.63 12.36
N ILE A 137 2.95 14.66 11.17
CA ILE A 137 2.61 13.49 10.37
C ILE A 137 3.72 13.28 9.35
N ASP A 138 4.40 12.14 9.45
CA ASP A 138 5.52 11.80 8.59
C ASP A 138 5.74 10.28 8.50
N THR A 139 4.84 9.61 7.79
CA THR A 139 4.77 8.15 7.70
C THR A 139 4.33 7.68 6.30
N PRO A 140 4.94 6.58 5.78
CA PRO A 140 4.48 5.93 4.57
C PRO A 140 3.21 5.10 4.81
N GLY A 141 2.76 4.98 6.07
CA GLY A 141 1.58 4.24 6.49
C GLY A 141 1.83 3.42 7.76
N ALA A 142 0.76 2.80 8.25
CA ALA A 142 0.86 1.86 9.36
C ALA A 142 1.67 0.62 8.95
N VAL A 143 2.43 0.06 9.90
CA VAL A 143 3.14 -1.21 9.69
C VAL A 143 2.14 -2.33 9.34
N ALA A 144 2.50 -3.19 8.40
CA ALA A 144 1.64 -4.27 7.88
C ALA A 144 2.31 -5.66 7.99
N THR A 145 3.02 -5.91 9.09
CA THR A 145 3.67 -7.20 9.39
C THR A 145 2.71 -8.18 10.06
N ALA A 146 3.07 -9.47 10.10
CA ALA A 146 2.28 -10.48 10.79
C ALA A 146 2.23 -10.20 12.30
N GLU A 147 3.35 -9.79 12.88
CA GLU A 147 3.52 -9.44 14.29
C GLU A 147 2.61 -8.27 14.67
N ALA A 148 2.60 -7.18 13.88
CA ALA A 148 1.72 -6.05 14.15
C ALA A 148 0.23 -6.43 14.08
N ASN A 149 -0.14 -7.32 13.16
CA ASN A 149 -1.51 -7.82 13.08
C ASN A 149 -1.87 -8.71 14.28
N LEU A 150 -0.95 -9.56 14.77
CA LEU A 150 -1.14 -10.34 16.00
C LEU A 150 -1.34 -9.45 17.22
N ASP A 151 -0.62 -8.33 17.30
CA ASP A 151 -0.75 -7.31 18.35
C ASP A 151 -1.94 -6.33 18.13
N ASN A 152 -2.76 -6.60 17.11
CA ASN A 152 -3.99 -5.90 16.76
C ASN A 152 -3.78 -4.43 16.33
N GLN A 153 -2.96 -4.23 15.29
CA GLN A 153 -2.67 -2.93 14.67
C GLN A 153 -3.91 -2.10 14.30
N SER A 154 -4.96 -2.74 13.81
CA SER A 154 -6.20 -2.01 13.48
C SER A 154 -6.84 -1.40 14.73
N HIS A 155 -6.89 -2.15 15.83
CA HIS A 155 -7.42 -1.64 17.10
C HIS A 155 -6.58 -0.50 17.66
N SER A 156 -5.24 -0.59 17.61
CA SER A 156 -4.39 0.49 18.12
C SER A 156 -4.53 1.78 17.32
N ILE A 157 -4.74 1.69 16.00
CA ILE A 157 -5.07 2.85 15.15
C ILE A 157 -6.42 3.45 15.55
N SER A 158 -7.48 2.63 15.60
CA SER A 158 -8.82 3.09 16.02
C SER A 158 -8.80 3.73 17.40
N PHE A 159 -8.08 3.12 18.35
CA PHE A 159 -7.90 3.62 19.70
C PHE A 159 -7.28 5.03 19.70
N LEU A 160 -6.17 5.23 18.97
CA LEU A 160 -5.54 6.55 18.93
C LEU A 160 -6.41 7.61 18.22
N ILE A 161 -7.14 7.23 17.16
CA ILE A 161 -8.12 8.13 16.53
C ILE A 161 -9.18 8.56 17.56
N ALA A 162 -9.72 7.62 18.31
CA ALA A 162 -10.72 7.90 19.34
C ALA A 162 -10.16 8.80 20.46
N GLU A 163 -8.93 8.59 20.92
CA GLU A 163 -8.29 9.45 21.93
C GLU A 163 -8.05 10.87 21.38
N MET A 164 -7.53 11.01 20.16
CA MET A 164 -7.34 12.30 19.49
C MET A 164 -8.66 13.04 19.26
N ALA A 165 -9.70 12.33 18.80
CA ALA A 165 -11.03 12.90 18.61
C ALA A 165 -11.61 13.44 19.93
N ASN A 166 -11.38 12.75 21.04
CA ASN A 166 -11.90 13.12 22.37
C ASN A 166 -11.09 14.16 23.14
N LEU A 167 -9.90 14.54 22.66
CA LEU A 167 -8.99 15.40 23.42
C LEU A 167 -9.64 16.76 23.73
N GLN A 168 -9.61 17.18 24.99
CA GLN A 168 -10.22 18.43 25.47
C GLN A 168 -9.26 19.63 25.40
N LEU A 169 -8.32 19.59 24.47
CA LEU A 169 -7.26 20.58 24.29
C LEU A 169 -7.31 21.14 22.87
N PRO A 170 -6.78 22.35 22.63
CA PRO A 170 -6.47 22.81 21.29
C PRO A 170 -5.46 21.86 20.63
N THR A 171 -5.74 21.44 19.39
CA THR A 171 -4.83 20.58 18.62
C THR A 171 -4.52 21.13 17.23
N VAL A 172 -3.24 21.16 16.88
CA VAL A 172 -2.74 21.56 15.56
C VAL A 172 -1.99 20.39 14.94
N GLY A 173 -2.42 19.93 13.78
CA GLY A 173 -1.76 18.86 13.04
C GLY A 173 -1.02 19.42 11.84
N ILE A 174 0.16 18.88 11.56
CA ILE A 174 1.00 19.27 10.44
C ILE A 174 1.33 18.03 9.62
N VAL A 175 0.85 17.99 8.38
CA VAL A 175 1.37 17.07 7.36
C VAL A 175 2.75 17.58 6.97
N PHE A 176 3.76 17.02 7.64
CA PHE A 176 5.14 17.49 7.56
C PHE A 176 5.85 16.92 6.35
N GLY A 177 5.73 15.60 6.16
CA GLY A 177 6.26 14.87 5.00
C GLY A 177 5.18 13.97 4.39
N ALA A 178 5.41 12.66 4.43
CA ALA A 178 4.43 11.69 3.92
C ALA A 178 3.30 11.47 4.93
N GLY A 179 2.04 11.39 4.48
CA GLY A 179 0.90 11.16 5.36
C GLY A 179 -0.10 10.18 4.76
N TYR A 180 0.18 8.88 4.87
CA TYR A 180 -0.68 7.87 4.24
C TYR A 180 -1.51 7.03 5.22
N SER A 181 -2.78 6.84 4.86
CA SER A 181 -3.68 5.82 5.42
C SER A 181 -3.85 5.85 6.94
N GLY A 182 -4.11 4.68 7.54
CA GLY A 182 -4.29 4.47 8.98
C GLY A 182 -3.11 4.92 9.85
N GLY A 183 -1.90 5.07 9.30
CA GLY A 183 -0.75 5.57 10.05
C GLY A 183 -0.78 7.09 10.27
N ALA A 184 -1.40 7.83 9.35
CA ALA A 184 -1.42 9.29 9.36
C ALA A 184 -2.69 9.87 10.02
N ILE A 185 -3.85 9.24 9.78
CA ILE A 185 -5.15 9.77 10.19
C ILE A 185 -5.32 9.99 11.71
N PRO A 186 -4.74 9.20 12.64
CA PRO A 186 -4.88 9.49 14.07
C PRO A 186 -4.29 10.86 14.40
N LEU A 187 -3.12 11.18 13.85
CA LEU A 187 -2.44 12.46 14.06
C LEU A 187 -3.06 13.61 13.27
N ALA A 188 -3.80 13.33 12.19
CA ALA A 188 -4.56 14.33 11.43
C ALA A 188 -5.95 14.67 12.03
N THR A 189 -6.33 14.00 13.12
CA THR A 189 -7.61 14.23 13.82
C THR A 189 -7.46 15.44 14.76
N THR A 190 -7.41 16.64 14.19
CA THR A 190 -7.06 17.89 14.91
C THR A 190 -8.05 19.04 14.68
N ASN A 191 -7.99 20.08 15.53
CA ASN A 191 -8.79 21.31 15.37
C ASN A 191 -8.33 22.15 14.17
N VAL A 192 -7.03 22.19 13.93
CA VAL A 192 -6.43 22.80 12.73
C VAL A 192 -5.51 21.76 12.10
N LEU A 193 -5.63 21.54 10.80
CA LEU A 193 -4.78 20.64 10.02
C LEU A 193 -4.11 21.43 8.89
N LEU A 194 -2.81 21.60 9.02
CA LEU A 194 -1.94 22.30 8.07
C LEU A 194 -1.07 21.30 7.31
N ALA A 195 -0.50 21.74 6.20
CA ALA A 195 0.53 21.00 5.48
C ALA A 195 1.73 21.89 5.18
N THR A 196 2.93 21.31 5.13
CA THR A 196 4.09 21.96 4.50
C THR A 196 3.90 21.97 2.98
N LYS A 197 4.71 22.75 2.25
CA LYS A 197 4.63 22.77 0.78
C LYS A 197 4.81 21.38 0.16
N ASP A 198 5.71 20.60 0.74
CA ASP A 198 6.11 19.28 0.25
C ASP A 198 5.34 18.13 0.93
N GLY A 199 4.38 18.47 1.80
CA GLY A 199 3.52 17.51 2.46
C GLY A 199 2.60 16.82 1.47
N VAL A 200 2.48 15.49 1.59
CA VAL A 200 1.57 14.67 0.78
C VAL A 200 0.65 13.87 1.70
N PHE A 201 -0.62 13.75 1.32
CA PHE A 201 -1.60 13.05 2.15
C PHE A 201 -2.59 12.26 1.31
N ASN A 202 -2.82 10.99 1.65
CA ASN A 202 -3.73 10.15 0.87
C ASN A 202 -4.20 8.89 1.65
N THR A 203 -5.32 8.31 1.22
CA THR A 203 -5.90 7.07 1.81
C THR A 203 -4.99 5.85 1.67
N ILE A 204 -4.14 5.84 0.65
CA ILE A 204 -3.18 4.78 0.37
C ILE A 204 -1.91 5.37 -0.22
N HIS A 205 -0.78 4.73 0.07
CA HIS A 205 0.48 5.05 -0.59
C HIS A 205 0.33 4.91 -2.12
N PRO A 206 0.78 5.87 -2.95
CA PRO A 206 0.61 5.83 -4.40
C PRO A 206 0.99 4.51 -5.07
N LYS A 207 2.18 3.98 -4.75
CA LYS A 207 2.65 2.65 -5.22
C LYS A 207 1.68 1.49 -4.92
N GLY A 208 0.91 1.58 -3.83
CA GLY A 208 -0.12 0.61 -3.44
C GLY A 208 -1.36 0.61 -4.34
N LEU A 209 -1.59 1.67 -5.12
CA LEU A 209 -2.70 1.77 -6.07
C LEU A 209 -2.52 0.88 -7.30
N SER A 210 -1.30 0.40 -7.57
CA SER A 210 -0.96 -0.40 -8.77
C SER A 210 -1.93 -1.56 -9.01
N ASN A 211 -2.39 -2.23 -7.95
CA ASN A 211 -3.33 -3.36 -8.07
C ASN A 211 -4.75 -2.93 -8.51
N ILE A 212 -5.20 -1.74 -8.10
CA ILE A 212 -6.49 -1.15 -8.50
C ILE A 212 -6.36 -0.53 -9.90
N ALA A 213 -5.21 0.08 -10.17
CA ALA A 213 -4.85 0.78 -11.40
C ALA A 213 -4.77 -0.14 -12.63
N ARG A 214 -4.27 -1.38 -12.46
CA ARG A 214 -4.16 -2.40 -13.52
C ARG A 214 -5.49 -2.69 -14.22
N LYS A 215 -6.63 -2.64 -13.51
CA LYS A 215 -7.96 -2.83 -14.11
C LYS A 215 -8.30 -1.75 -15.15
N TYR A 216 -7.65 -0.60 -15.06
CA TYR A 216 -7.85 0.57 -15.93
C TYR A 216 -6.62 0.90 -16.78
N ASN A 217 -5.65 -0.02 -16.85
CA ASN A 217 -4.36 0.18 -17.52
C ASN A 217 -3.60 1.43 -17.05
N LEU A 218 -3.70 1.78 -15.78
CA LEU A 218 -3.03 2.95 -15.20
C LEU A 218 -1.75 2.58 -14.46
N SER A 219 -0.72 3.42 -14.56
CA SER A 219 0.47 3.37 -13.71
C SER A 219 0.19 3.96 -12.32
N TRP A 220 1.02 3.61 -11.33
CA TRP A 220 0.86 4.19 -9.99
C TRP A 220 1.13 5.69 -9.97
N GLN A 221 2.01 6.18 -10.86
CA GLN A 221 2.30 7.60 -11.05
C GLN A 221 1.07 8.33 -11.63
N GLU A 222 0.43 7.75 -12.65
CA GLU A 222 -0.82 8.29 -13.19
C GLU A 222 -1.90 8.36 -12.10
N CYS A 223 -2.06 7.29 -11.31
CA CYS A 223 -2.99 7.31 -10.19
C CYS A 223 -2.69 8.38 -9.16
N ALA A 224 -1.42 8.59 -8.78
CA ALA A 224 -1.03 9.63 -7.83
C ALA A 224 -1.46 11.02 -8.32
N LYS A 225 -1.25 11.29 -9.62
CA LYS A 225 -1.63 12.55 -10.26
C LYS A 225 -3.15 12.71 -10.37
N PHE A 226 -3.89 11.66 -10.74
CA PHE A 226 -5.36 11.70 -10.77
C PHE A 226 -5.96 11.93 -9.39
N MET A 227 -5.37 11.37 -8.33
CA MET A 227 -5.87 11.54 -6.98
C MET A 227 -5.58 12.93 -6.41
N GLY A 228 -4.58 13.65 -6.92
CA GLY A 228 -4.18 14.96 -6.43
C GLY A 228 -3.66 14.91 -4.99
N VAL A 229 -2.46 14.36 -4.80
CA VAL A 229 -1.89 14.10 -3.46
C VAL A 229 -1.10 15.27 -2.87
N SER A 230 -0.92 16.36 -3.62
CA SER A 230 -0.14 17.53 -3.17
C SER A 230 -0.87 18.36 -2.13
N SER A 231 -0.10 19.03 -1.26
CA SER A 231 -0.61 20.00 -0.28
C SER A 231 -1.55 21.04 -0.91
N TYR A 232 -1.20 21.55 -2.09
CA TYR A 232 -1.95 22.53 -2.85
C TYR A 232 -3.33 22.03 -3.32
N GLU A 233 -3.36 20.85 -3.95
CA GLU A 233 -4.60 20.24 -4.44
C GLU A 233 -5.55 19.87 -3.28
N LEU A 234 -4.98 19.37 -2.19
CA LEU A 234 -5.72 18.97 -1.00
C LEU A 234 -6.29 20.18 -0.23
N TYR A 235 -5.55 21.30 -0.16
CA TYR A 235 -6.09 22.56 0.35
C TYR A 235 -7.26 23.06 -0.51
N SER A 236 -7.10 23.08 -1.84
CA SER A 236 -8.17 23.50 -2.75
C SER A 236 -9.40 22.60 -2.68
N SER A 237 -9.23 21.33 -2.28
CA SER A 237 -10.31 20.37 -2.06
C SER A 237 -10.96 20.48 -0.67
N GLY A 238 -10.46 21.36 0.20
CA GLY A 238 -10.99 21.59 1.56
C GLY A 238 -10.50 20.64 2.64
N TYR A 239 -9.42 19.87 2.38
CA TYR A 239 -8.89 18.90 3.35
C TYR A 239 -7.89 19.50 4.34
N PHE A 240 -7.27 20.64 4.00
CA PHE A 240 -6.35 21.39 4.87
C PHE A 240 -6.88 22.79 5.14
N ASP A 241 -6.63 23.29 6.36
CA ASP A 241 -6.96 24.65 6.76
C ASP A 241 -5.94 25.67 6.21
N GLY A 242 -4.75 25.23 5.82
CA GLY A 242 -3.71 26.09 5.25
C GLY A 242 -2.44 25.35 4.84
N ILE A 243 -1.62 26.03 4.02
CA ILE A 243 -0.30 25.54 3.62
C ILE A 243 0.75 26.47 4.19
N ILE A 244 1.64 25.93 5.01
CA ILE A 244 2.72 26.65 5.64
C ILE A 244 3.74 27.02 4.57
N ASP A 245 4.18 28.28 4.54
CA ASP A 245 5.27 28.74 3.67
C ASP A 245 6.63 28.24 4.20
N PHE A 246 6.78 26.92 4.19
CA PHE A 246 7.93 26.15 4.64
C PHE A 246 8.11 24.95 3.73
N SER A 247 9.36 24.68 3.31
CA SER A 247 9.74 23.55 2.47
C SER A 247 10.81 22.72 3.16
N LEU A 248 10.73 21.40 3.00
CA LEU A 248 11.63 20.43 3.61
C LEU A 248 13.06 20.55 3.05
N ASP A 249 13.20 21.01 1.80
CA ASP A 249 14.49 21.20 1.12
C ASP A 249 15.08 22.61 1.33
N GLN A 250 14.29 23.56 1.82
CA GLN A 250 14.70 24.95 2.07
C GLN A 250 14.27 25.41 3.48
N PRO A 251 14.97 24.96 4.54
CA PRO A 251 14.53 25.15 5.93
C PRO A 251 14.64 26.59 6.45
N GLY A 252 15.14 27.54 5.64
CA GLY A 252 15.35 28.95 6.02
C GLY A 252 14.08 29.72 6.42
N LYS A 253 12.89 29.11 6.36
CA LYS A 253 11.60 29.68 6.77
C LYS A 253 10.99 29.00 7.99
N ILE A 254 11.79 28.41 8.88
CA ILE A 254 11.28 27.74 10.09
C ILE A 254 10.44 28.65 11.00
N SER A 255 10.67 29.97 10.96
CA SER A 255 9.82 30.94 11.66
C SER A 255 8.36 30.86 11.22
N ASN A 256 8.08 30.64 9.92
CA ASN A 256 6.70 30.50 9.43
C ASN A 256 6.02 29.27 10.02
N LEU A 257 6.76 28.17 10.17
CA LEU A 257 6.26 26.96 10.83
C LEU A 257 5.93 27.23 12.30
N ARG A 258 6.81 27.95 13.01
CA ARG A 258 6.54 28.37 14.40
C ARG A 258 5.30 29.26 14.48
N GLU A 259 5.20 30.31 13.67
CA GLU A 259 4.05 31.22 13.69
C GLU A 259 2.75 30.49 13.35
N ALA A 260 2.76 29.55 12.41
CA ALA A 260 1.60 28.73 12.07
C ALA A 260 1.13 27.85 13.25
N ILE A 261 2.08 27.27 14.01
CA ILE A 261 1.77 26.48 15.20
C ILE A 261 1.15 27.36 16.30
N LEU A 262 1.80 28.48 16.64
CA LEU A 262 1.36 29.32 17.75
C LEU A 262 0.02 30.00 17.43
N SER A 263 -0.12 30.57 16.24
CA SER A 263 -1.39 31.16 15.78
C SER A 263 -2.50 30.12 15.64
N GLY A 264 -2.18 28.88 15.24
CA GLY A 264 -3.14 27.78 15.18
C GLY A 264 -3.73 27.39 16.54
N ILE A 265 -2.92 27.48 17.61
CA ILE A 265 -3.40 27.28 18.98
C ILE A 265 -4.28 28.45 19.40
N GLU A 266 -3.81 29.70 19.25
CA GLU A 266 -4.55 30.90 19.64
C GLU A 266 -5.90 31.02 18.92
N ILE A 267 -5.95 30.70 17.62
CA ILE A 267 -7.19 30.76 16.84
C ILE A 267 -8.18 29.69 17.27
N THR A 268 -7.70 28.49 17.65
CA THR A 268 -8.58 27.44 18.18
C THR A 268 -9.24 27.88 19.49
N GLU A 269 -8.47 28.53 20.37
CA GLU A 269 -8.97 29.09 21.64
C GLU A 269 -9.97 30.24 21.41
N GLN A 270 -9.67 31.12 20.44
CA GLN A 270 -10.57 32.21 20.06
C GLN A 270 -11.87 31.70 19.43
N ASN A 271 -11.78 30.77 18.48
CA ASN A 271 -12.94 30.17 17.84
C ASN A 271 -13.81 29.42 18.88
N ALA A 272 -13.23 28.79 19.90
CA ALA A 272 -14.01 28.19 20.97
C ALA A 272 -14.78 29.22 21.81
N ARG A 273 -14.20 30.40 22.08
CA ARG A 273 -14.92 31.50 22.75
C ARG A 273 -16.10 31.99 21.92
N LEU A 274 -15.90 32.18 20.62
CA LEU A 274 -16.96 32.59 19.70
C LEU A 274 -18.06 31.53 19.60
N PHE A 275 -17.65 30.27 19.42
CA PHE A 275 -18.56 29.13 19.33
C PHE A 275 -19.44 29.02 20.57
N LEU A 276 -18.88 29.13 21.78
CA LEU A 276 -19.64 29.11 23.03
C LEU A 276 -20.59 30.29 23.19
N LYS A 277 -20.24 31.47 22.66
CA LYS A 277 -21.10 32.66 22.67
C LYS A 277 -22.34 32.46 21.79
N GLU A 278 -22.17 31.81 20.64
CA GLU A 278 -23.24 31.59 19.66
C GLU A 278 -24.07 30.32 19.94
N ASN A 279 -23.52 29.36 20.69
CA ASN A 279 -24.11 28.02 20.88
C ASN A 279 -24.33 27.70 22.36
N SER A 280 -25.40 28.26 22.95
CA SER A 280 -25.73 28.07 24.37
C SER A 280 -25.99 26.61 24.77
N PHE A 281 -26.45 25.75 23.84
CA PHE A 281 -26.73 24.34 24.12
C PHE A 281 -25.50 23.55 24.63
N LEU A 282 -24.28 24.04 24.38
CA LEU A 282 -23.07 23.41 24.90
C LEU A 282 -22.95 23.49 26.41
N PHE A 283 -23.55 24.50 27.04
CA PHE A 283 -23.60 24.59 28.49
C PHE A 283 -24.55 23.53 29.08
N ASP A 284 -25.69 23.29 28.42
CA ASP A 284 -26.61 22.20 28.80
C ASP A 284 -25.94 20.84 28.61
N HIS A 285 -25.30 20.62 27.46
CA HIS A 285 -24.49 19.42 27.19
C HIS A 285 -23.41 19.20 28.25
N TYR A 286 -22.68 20.25 28.60
CA TYR A 286 -21.63 20.20 29.63
C TYR A 286 -22.22 19.82 31.00
N LYS A 287 -23.38 20.37 31.36
CA LYS A 287 -24.08 20.04 32.61
C LYS A 287 -24.56 18.59 32.63
N GLU A 288 -25.12 18.08 31.54
CA GLU A 288 -25.51 16.68 31.38
C GLU A 288 -24.31 15.75 31.53
N ASN A 289 -23.19 16.08 30.88
CA ASN A 289 -21.93 15.36 31.00
C ASN A 289 -21.44 15.25 32.45
N ILE A 290 -21.48 16.36 33.22
CA ILE A 290 -21.16 16.31 34.66
C ILE A 290 -22.11 15.38 35.39
N GLY A 291 -23.41 15.42 35.07
CA GLY A 291 -24.42 14.52 35.64
C GLY A 291 -24.07 13.04 35.40
N HIS A 292 -23.72 12.68 34.16
CA HIS A 292 -23.27 11.32 33.79
C HIS A 292 -21.96 10.94 34.46
N TYR A 293 -21.02 11.87 34.66
CA TYR A 293 -19.78 11.60 35.38
C TYR A 293 -20.02 11.30 36.85
N LEU A 294 -20.92 12.05 37.50
CA LEU A 294 -21.26 11.86 38.91
C LEU A 294 -22.14 10.62 39.14
N ASN A 295 -23.00 10.28 38.18
CA ASN A 295 -23.92 9.15 38.24
C ASN A 295 -23.79 8.26 36.99
N PRO A 296 -22.69 7.51 36.84
CA PRO A 296 -22.45 6.76 35.62
C PRO A 296 -23.33 5.51 35.55
N SER A 297 -23.84 5.20 34.36
CA SER A 297 -24.51 3.92 34.07
C SER A 297 -23.52 2.74 34.11
N GLU A 298 -24.02 1.50 34.13
CA GLU A 298 -23.16 0.31 34.01
C GLU A 298 -22.34 0.31 32.71
N LEU A 299 -22.95 0.73 31.61
CA LEU A 299 -22.27 0.85 30.32
C LEU A 299 -21.17 1.91 30.41
N GLN A 300 -21.46 3.08 30.97
CA GLN A 300 -20.46 4.15 31.18
C GLN A 300 -19.33 3.71 32.11
N ILE A 301 -19.59 2.94 33.17
CA ILE A 301 -18.55 2.38 34.06
C ILE A 301 -17.59 1.49 33.26
N VAL A 302 -18.11 0.59 32.41
CA VAL A 302 -17.29 -0.30 31.58
C VAL A 302 -16.47 0.50 30.57
N ILE A 303 -17.06 1.53 29.99
CA ILE A 303 -16.44 2.41 29.00
C ILE A 303 -15.33 3.26 29.63
N ASN A 304 -15.56 3.84 30.80
CA ASN A 304 -14.60 4.69 31.50
C ASN A 304 -13.33 3.93 31.90
N ARG A 305 -13.40 2.61 32.08
CA ARG A 305 -12.22 1.75 32.31
C ARG A 305 -11.36 1.55 31.07
N ARG A 306 -11.89 1.81 29.87
CA ARG A 306 -11.22 1.56 28.58
C ARG A 306 -10.60 2.82 27.96
N THR A 307 -10.82 3.99 28.54
CA THR A 307 -10.26 5.27 28.07
C THR A 307 -9.56 6.00 29.19
N HIS A 308 -8.49 6.74 28.89
CA HIS A 308 -7.68 7.44 29.91
C HIS A 308 -8.46 8.47 30.71
N LYS A 309 -9.48 9.09 30.10
CA LYS A 309 -10.44 9.96 30.78
C LYS A 309 -11.86 9.77 30.26
N PRO A 310 -12.88 9.84 31.13
CA PRO A 310 -14.25 9.96 30.67
C PRO A 310 -14.43 11.27 29.89
N PRO A 311 -15.01 11.25 28.68
CA PRO A 311 -15.43 12.48 27.98
C PRO A 311 -16.56 13.22 28.69
N THR A 312 -17.15 12.59 29.71
CA THR A 312 -18.05 13.22 30.68
C THR A 312 -17.29 13.91 31.83
N GLY A 313 -16.01 13.59 32.03
CA GLY A 313 -15.08 14.28 32.91
C GLY A 313 -14.42 15.50 32.24
N THR A 314 -15.24 16.32 31.57
CA THR A 314 -14.76 17.57 30.94
C THR A 314 -14.29 18.56 32.00
N LEU A 315 -13.00 18.92 31.95
CA LEU A 315 -12.40 19.86 32.92
C LEU A 315 -13.13 21.20 32.96
N ASN A 316 -13.60 21.66 31.79
CA ASN A 316 -14.38 22.88 31.63
C ASN A 316 -15.17 22.84 30.30
N VAL A 317 -16.03 23.85 30.11
CA VAL A 317 -16.86 23.99 28.89
C VAL A 317 -16.04 24.21 27.61
N PHE A 318 -14.84 24.83 27.68
CA PHE A 318 -13.96 24.98 26.52
C PHE A 318 -13.42 23.65 26.03
N GLY A 319 -13.10 22.72 26.93
CA GLY A 319 -12.72 21.36 26.56
C GLY A 319 -13.81 20.65 25.76
N SER A 320 -15.09 20.87 26.11
CA SER A 320 -16.22 20.42 25.30
C SER A 320 -16.23 21.11 23.94
N ALA A 321 -16.10 22.44 23.90
CA ALA A 321 -16.08 23.20 22.65
C ALA A 321 -14.97 22.72 21.69
N TYR A 322 -13.73 22.53 22.16
CA TYR A 322 -12.62 22.03 21.34
C TYR A 322 -12.94 20.67 20.71
N ARG A 323 -13.49 19.74 21.50
CA ARG A 323 -13.92 18.42 21.02
C ARG A 323 -15.01 18.54 19.96
N PHE A 324 -16.06 19.32 20.22
CA PHE A 324 -17.18 19.52 19.30
C PHE A 324 -16.73 20.16 17.98
N MET A 325 -15.95 21.24 18.06
CA MET A 325 -15.42 21.94 16.88
C MET A 325 -14.52 21.04 16.03
N ARG A 326 -13.70 20.20 16.66
CA ARG A 326 -12.87 19.20 15.96
C ARG A 326 -13.74 18.24 15.16
N GLY A 327 -14.77 17.65 15.79
CA GLY A 327 -15.70 16.76 15.11
C GLY A 327 -16.41 17.43 13.93
N LEU A 328 -16.79 18.71 14.07
CA LEU A 328 -17.39 19.50 12.98
C LEU A 328 -16.41 19.71 11.82
N LYS A 329 -15.17 20.14 12.09
CA LYS A 329 -14.16 20.36 11.05
C LYS A 329 -13.78 19.08 10.31
N ILE A 330 -13.71 17.94 11.01
CA ILE A 330 -13.46 16.65 10.35
C ILE A 330 -14.66 16.26 9.47
N ARG A 331 -15.90 16.42 9.98
CA ARG A 331 -17.11 16.06 9.22
C ARG A 331 -17.30 16.95 7.97
N GLN A 332 -16.87 18.21 8.00
CA GLN A 332 -16.89 19.11 6.83
C GLN A 332 -16.03 18.61 5.66
N LYS A 333 -15.10 17.69 5.90
CA LYS A 333 -14.25 17.06 4.87
C LYS A 333 -14.95 15.89 4.17
N ILE A 334 -16.11 15.46 4.67
CA ILE A 334 -16.90 14.37 4.08
C ILE A 334 -17.83 14.94 3.03
N GLN A 335 -17.76 14.39 1.82
CA GLN A 335 -18.60 14.80 0.69
C GLN A 335 -19.44 13.63 0.22
N SER A 336 -20.73 13.85 0.01
CA SER A 336 -21.61 12.90 -0.66
C SER A 336 -22.41 13.60 -1.73
N GLU A 337 -23.02 12.80 -2.62
CA GLU A 337 -23.95 13.29 -3.61
C GLU A 337 -25.37 12.78 -3.35
N SER A 338 -26.35 13.45 -3.96
CA SER A 338 -27.75 13.02 -3.94
C SER A 338 -28.17 12.57 -5.33
N LEU A 339 -28.97 11.50 -5.42
CA LEU A 339 -29.61 11.07 -6.67
C LEU A 339 -30.35 12.20 -7.38
N LYS A 340 -30.89 13.18 -6.64
CA LYS A 340 -31.59 14.34 -7.22
C LYS A 340 -30.64 15.32 -7.92
N ASN A 341 -29.43 15.49 -7.39
CA ASN A 341 -28.43 16.42 -7.91
C ASN A 341 -27.48 15.75 -8.91
N TYR A 342 -27.43 14.42 -8.91
CA TYR A 342 -26.58 13.64 -9.78
C TYR A 342 -27.05 13.68 -11.24
N SER A 343 -26.35 14.46 -12.06
CA SER A 343 -26.61 14.55 -13.50
C SER A 343 -26.10 13.30 -14.21
N ARG A 344 -26.98 12.43 -14.74
CA ARG A 344 -26.61 11.17 -15.40
C ARG A 344 -25.92 11.37 -16.75
N LEU A 345 -24.91 10.57 -17.04
CA LEU A 345 -24.25 10.52 -18.36
C LEU A 345 -25.05 9.65 -19.34
N SER A 346 -25.05 10.02 -20.63
CA SER A 346 -25.55 9.12 -21.67
C SER A 346 -24.61 7.91 -21.83
N SER A 347 -25.17 6.71 -22.00
CA SER A 347 -24.43 5.45 -22.13
C SER A 347 -23.42 5.42 -23.29
N LYS A 348 -23.53 6.35 -24.25
CA LYS A 348 -22.63 6.47 -25.41
C LYS A 348 -21.39 7.34 -25.19
N THR A 349 -21.33 8.16 -24.13
CA THR A 349 -20.27 9.16 -23.91
C THR A 349 -19.18 8.75 -22.92
N ALA A 350 -19.37 7.68 -22.16
CA ALA A 350 -18.47 7.31 -21.06
C ALA A 350 -17.32 6.40 -21.51
N LYS A 351 -16.46 6.84 -22.45
CA LYS A 351 -15.18 6.13 -22.69
C LYS A 351 -14.30 6.31 -21.45
N THR A 352 -13.99 5.22 -20.76
CA THR A 352 -12.98 5.23 -19.70
C THR A 352 -11.63 5.57 -20.34
N PRO A 353 -10.86 6.54 -19.82
CA PRO A 353 -9.50 6.74 -20.27
C PRO A 353 -8.75 5.41 -20.07
N ILE A 354 -8.30 4.82 -21.16
CA ILE A 354 -7.37 3.70 -21.09
C ILE A 354 -6.03 4.35 -20.76
N GLY A 355 -5.49 4.07 -19.58
CA GLY A 355 -4.18 4.58 -19.18
C GLY A 355 -3.06 4.05 -20.08
N THR A 356 -1.88 4.61 -19.91
CA THR A 356 -0.71 4.28 -20.73
C THR A 356 0.16 3.18 -20.11
N LEU A 357 -0.31 2.42 -19.11
CA LEU A 357 0.52 1.45 -18.37
C LEU A 357 1.22 0.45 -19.30
N THR A 358 0.52 -0.14 -20.27
CA THR A 358 1.15 -1.07 -21.22
C THR A 358 2.21 -0.37 -22.05
N GLU A 359 1.91 0.83 -22.57
CA GLU A 359 2.84 1.63 -23.36
C GLU A 359 4.04 2.10 -22.54
N ARG A 360 3.86 2.45 -21.26
CA ARG A 360 4.92 2.83 -20.33
C ARG A 360 5.79 1.66 -19.94
N ILE A 361 5.19 0.50 -19.64
CA ILE A 361 5.95 -0.72 -19.39
C ILE A 361 6.79 -1.05 -20.63
N GLU A 362 6.21 -0.93 -21.82
CA GLU A 362 6.91 -1.14 -23.08
C GLU A 362 8.01 -0.10 -23.34
N GLN A 363 7.75 1.18 -23.07
CA GLN A 363 8.74 2.25 -23.17
C GLN A 363 9.86 2.11 -22.14
N GLU A 364 9.56 1.82 -20.87
CA GLU A 364 10.55 1.54 -19.82
C GLU A 364 11.42 0.33 -20.21
N ARG A 365 10.82 -0.69 -20.82
CA ARG A 365 11.54 -1.86 -21.35
C ARG A 365 12.45 -1.48 -22.53
N GLN A 366 11.94 -0.78 -23.53
CA GLN A 366 12.72 -0.29 -24.68
C GLN A 366 13.82 0.70 -24.26
N GLU A 367 13.55 1.57 -23.30
CA GLU A 367 14.54 2.47 -22.72
C GLU A 367 15.64 1.73 -21.97
N LYS A 368 15.33 0.64 -21.24
CA LYS A 368 16.36 -0.18 -20.58
C LYS A 368 17.34 -0.74 -21.61
N PHE A 369 16.85 -1.26 -22.74
CA PHE A 369 17.71 -1.74 -23.82
C PHE A 369 18.51 -0.61 -24.48
N LYS A 370 17.87 0.52 -24.82
CA LYS A 370 18.56 1.70 -25.38
C LYS A 370 19.63 2.28 -24.43
N LYS A 371 19.34 2.39 -23.14
CA LYS A 371 20.31 2.86 -22.12
C LYS A 371 21.48 1.89 -22.00
N TRP A 372 21.23 0.59 -22.07
CA TRP A 372 22.29 -0.43 -22.10
C TRP A 372 23.16 -0.33 -23.36
N LEU A 373 22.57 -0.08 -24.54
CA LEU A 373 23.29 0.17 -25.79
C LEU A 373 24.15 1.44 -25.74
N GLN A 374 23.67 2.51 -25.12
CA GLN A 374 24.37 3.81 -25.02
C GLN A 374 25.52 3.79 -24.01
N ALA A 375 25.45 2.92 -23.01
CA ALA A 375 26.47 2.76 -21.98
C ALA A 375 26.71 1.26 -21.73
N PRO A 376 27.30 0.55 -22.71
CA PRO A 376 27.53 -0.88 -22.59
C PRO A 376 28.55 -1.17 -21.49
N ILE A 377 28.35 -2.29 -20.82
CA ILE A 377 29.07 -2.62 -19.58
C ILE A 377 30.51 -2.96 -19.92
N GLU A 378 31.47 -2.25 -19.35
CA GLU A 378 32.89 -2.57 -19.53
C GLU A 378 33.23 -3.92 -18.86
N LEU A 379 33.84 -4.83 -19.62
CA LEU A 379 34.14 -6.19 -19.13
C LEU A 379 35.07 -6.17 -17.91
N ARG A 380 35.99 -5.21 -17.82
CA ARG A 380 37.00 -5.13 -16.74
C ARG A 380 36.42 -5.04 -15.34
N TYR A 381 35.17 -4.55 -15.20
CA TYR A 381 34.47 -4.48 -13.91
C TYR A 381 33.69 -5.75 -13.58
N GLN A 382 33.66 -6.74 -14.49
CA GLN A 382 32.98 -8.02 -14.33
C GLN A 382 34.01 -9.16 -14.30
N GLU A 383 34.51 -9.48 -13.11
CA GLU A 383 35.65 -10.38 -12.89
C GLU A 383 35.50 -11.75 -13.60
N GLU A 384 34.38 -12.45 -13.40
CA GLU A 384 34.17 -13.79 -13.98
C GLU A 384 33.98 -13.72 -15.50
N LEU A 385 33.23 -12.73 -16.00
CA LEU A 385 32.96 -12.56 -17.42
C LEU A 385 34.23 -12.17 -18.19
N ASN A 386 35.07 -11.31 -17.59
CA ASN A 386 36.39 -10.98 -18.11
C ASN A 386 37.30 -12.21 -18.16
N LYS A 387 37.31 -13.02 -17.10
CA LYS A 387 38.11 -14.25 -17.06
C LYS A 387 37.72 -15.25 -18.15
N ARG A 388 36.42 -15.44 -18.41
CA ARG A 388 35.94 -16.31 -19.52
C ARG A 388 36.34 -15.75 -20.88
N TYR A 389 36.26 -14.44 -21.04
CA TYR A 389 36.66 -13.78 -22.28
C TYR A 389 38.16 -13.88 -22.55
N GLN A 390 39.02 -13.68 -21.55
CA GLN A 390 40.47 -13.88 -21.69
C GLN A 390 40.80 -15.33 -22.08
N ARG A 391 40.16 -16.30 -21.45
CA ARG A 391 40.33 -17.72 -21.82
C ARG A 391 39.88 -18.01 -23.26
N PHE A 392 38.80 -17.38 -23.72
CA PHE A 392 38.37 -17.46 -25.11
C PHE A 392 39.42 -16.88 -26.06
N LEU A 393 40.02 -15.72 -25.75
CA LEU A 393 41.10 -15.13 -26.56
C LEU A 393 42.35 -16.02 -26.60
N GLU A 394 42.77 -16.57 -25.45
CA GLU A 394 43.90 -17.49 -25.35
C GLU A 394 43.68 -18.74 -26.21
N THR A 395 42.53 -19.40 -26.06
CA THR A 395 42.19 -20.61 -26.84
C THR A 395 41.97 -20.32 -28.32
N LYS A 396 41.47 -19.13 -28.67
CA LYS A 396 41.35 -18.66 -30.06
C LYS A 396 42.71 -18.52 -30.74
N ALA A 397 43.69 -17.95 -30.04
CA ALA A 397 45.06 -17.80 -30.55
C ALA A 397 45.78 -19.16 -30.71
N GLU A 398 45.46 -20.13 -29.85
CA GLU A 398 46.03 -21.48 -29.90
C GLU A 398 45.36 -22.42 -30.91
N ARG A 399 44.18 -22.06 -31.44
CA ARG A 399 43.33 -22.94 -32.27
C ARG A 399 44.04 -23.51 -33.50
N ASP A 400 44.87 -22.71 -34.15
CA ASP A 400 45.52 -23.03 -35.42
C ASP A 400 47.00 -23.47 -35.23
N VAL A 401 47.44 -23.72 -33.99
CA VAL A 401 48.81 -24.16 -33.66
C VAL A 401 48.92 -25.68 -33.75
N GLU A 402 49.67 -26.20 -34.74
CA GLU A 402 49.96 -27.64 -34.84
C GLU A 402 50.81 -28.12 -33.65
N ARG A 403 50.23 -28.97 -32.78
CA ARG A 403 50.93 -29.59 -31.64
C ARG A 403 51.13 -31.09 -31.89
N THR A 404 52.29 -31.61 -31.49
CA THR A 404 52.66 -33.04 -31.59
C THR A 404 51.69 -33.91 -30.78
N LYS A 405 51.33 -35.11 -31.27
CA LYS A 405 50.33 -36.03 -30.65
C LYS A 405 50.51 -36.31 -29.15
N LEU A 406 51.76 -36.28 -28.67
CA LEU A 406 52.09 -36.45 -27.24
C LEU A 406 51.63 -35.27 -26.37
N PHE A 407 51.61 -34.04 -26.88
CA PHE A 407 51.17 -32.84 -26.15
C PHE A 407 49.64 -32.70 -26.11
N ALA A 408 48.96 -33.10 -27.21
CA ALA A 408 47.49 -33.16 -27.27
C ALA A 408 46.90 -34.15 -26.26
N PHE A 409 47.64 -35.21 -25.91
CA PHE A 409 47.22 -36.19 -24.89
C PHE A 409 47.17 -35.60 -23.47
N PHE A 410 47.98 -34.56 -23.17
CA PHE A 410 48.04 -33.94 -21.84
C PHE A 410 47.20 -32.64 -21.72
N VAL A 411 46.98 -31.91 -22.82
CA VAL A 411 46.32 -30.59 -22.82
C VAL A 411 44.95 -30.61 -23.52
N GLY A 412 44.60 -31.69 -24.23
CA GLY A 412 43.39 -31.79 -25.05
C GLY A 412 43.59 -31.26 -26.48
N ASP A 413 42.63 -31.51 -27.36
CA ASP A 413 42.63 -30.95 -28.72
C ASP A 413 42.42 -29.42 -28.65
N PRO A 414 43.28 -28.60 -29.28
CA PRO A 414 43.11 -27.14 -29.35
C PRO A 414 41.73 -26.69 -29.87
N LYS A 415 41.12 -27.45 -30.77
CA LYS A 415 39.77 -27.15 -31.30
C LYS A 415 38.69 -27.38 -30.25
N ASP A 416 38.73 -28.52 -29.56
CA ASP A 416 37.79 -28.84 -28.48
C ASP A 416 37.91 -27.84 -27.32
N ASN A 417 39.12 -27.40 -27.02
CA ASN A 417 39.38 -26.39 -25.99
C ASN A 417 38.80 -25.01 -26.36
N PHE A 418 38.89 -24.62 -27.63
CA PHE A 418 38.28 -23.39 -28.15
C PHE A 418 36.75 -23.46 -28.11
N GLU A 419 36.14 -24.55 -28.62
CA GLU A 419 34.69 -24.74 -28.60
C GLU A 419 34.14 -24.72 -27.17
N LYS A 420 34.83 -25.38 -26.24
CA LYS A 420 34.46 -25.36 -24.82
C LYS A 420 34.58 -23.96 -24.20
N ALA A 421 35.64 -23.21 -24.51
CA ALA A 421 35.79 -21.85 -24.01
C ALA A 421 34.70 -20.91 -24.57
N LEU A 422 34.30 -21.11 -25.84
CA LEU A 422 33.22 -20.37 -26.48
C LEU A 422 31.85 -20.70 -25.85
N GLU A 423 31.54 -21.97 -25.62
CA GLU A 423 30.31 -22.40 -24.92
C GLU A 423 30.26 -21.84 -23.49
N GLU A 424 31.36 -21.92 -22.74
CA GLU A 424 31.45 -21.38 -21.37
C GLU A 424 31.27 -19.85 -21.33
N LEU A 425 31.88 -19.11 -22.26
CA LEU A 425 31.69 -17.67 -22.38
C LEU A 425 30.24 -17.31 -22.71
N THR A 426 29.65 -18.00 -23.69
CA THR A 426 28.27 -17.77 -24.13
C THR A 426 27.28 -17.99 -22.99
N LEU A 427 27.46 -19.07 -22.23
CA LEU A 427 26.65 -19.39 -21.06
C LEU A 427 26.74 -18.29 -20.00
N GLU A 428 27.94 -17.81 -19.68
CA GLU A 428 28.16 -16.76 -18.68
C GLU A 428 27.51 -15.44 -19.13
N VAL A 429 27.62 -15.09 -20.41
CA VAL A 429 26.99 -13.89 -20.99
C VAL A 429 25.46 -13.96 -20.89
N LEU A 430 24.84 -15.09 -21.26
CA LEU A 430 23.39 -15.26 -21.19
C LEU A 430 22.86 -15.16 -19.76
N ILE A 431 23.55 -15.79 -18.80
CA ILE A 431 23.21 -15.72 -17.36
C ILE A 431 23.36 -14.29 -16.83
N TYR A 432 24.43 -13.61 -17.23
CA TYR A 432 24.68 -12.22 -16.84
C TYR A 432 23.55 -11.31 -17.33
N LEU A 433 23.22 -11.37 -18.62
CA LEU A 433 22.13 -10.58 -19.22
C LEU A 433 20.77 -10.91 -18.59
N TYR A 434 20.52 -12.18 -18.24
CA TYR A 434 19.31 -12.57 -17.51
C TYR A 434 19.21 -11.90 -16.13
N ASN A 435 20.29 -11.90 -15.35
CA ASN A 435 20.29 -11.22 -14.04
C ASN A 435 20.33 -9.68 -14.13
N PHE A 436 20.86 -9.15 -15.23
CA PHE A 436 20.90 -7.72 -15.49
C PHE A 436 19.52 -7.19 -15.87
N TRP A 437 18.84 -7.83 -16.83
CA TRP A 437 17.52 -7.41 -17.31
C TRP A 437 16.34 -7.93 -16.47
N LYS A 438 16.50 -9.00 -15.69
CA LYS A 438 15.51 -9.51 -14.72
C LYS A 438 14.15 -9.77 -15.37
N ASP A 439 13.12 -9.01 -14.98
CA ASP A 439 11.74 -9.13 -15.45
C ASP A 439 11.52 -8.61 -16.88
N SER A 440 12.53 -7.97 -17.49
CA SER A 440 12.50 -7.55 -18.90
C SER A 440 13.47 -8.34 -19.79
N THR A 441 13.95 -9.51 -19.35
CA THR A 441 14.90 -10.29 -20.16
C THR A 441 14.31 -10.75 -21.48
N ARG A 442 13.05 -11.22 -21.50
CA ARG A 442 12.43 -11.76 -22.71
C ARG A 442 12.48 -10.74 -23.85
N GLU A 443 11.98 -9.54 -23.63
CA GLU A 443 11.91 -8.48 -24.64
C GLU A 443 13.29 -7.95 -25.02
N ASN A 444 14.18 -7.75 -24.04
CA ASN A 444 15.53 -7.24 -24.31
C ASN A 444 16.42 -8.25 -25.04
N MET A 445 16.23 -9.55 -24.83
CA MET A 445 16.92 -10.60 -25.58
C MET A 445 16.48 -10.63 -27.04
N ILE A 446 15.21 -10.37 -27.33
CA ILE A 446 14.70 -10.27 -28.69
C ILE A 446 15.29 -9.03 -29.38
N GLN A 447 15.27 -7.87 -28.72
CA GLN A 447 15.90 -6.67 -29.28
C GLN A 447 17.41 -6.83 -29.50
N LEU A 448 18.09 -7.56 -28.59
CA LEU A 448 19.50 -7.91 -28.77
C LEU A 448 19.70 -8.85 -29.96
N HIS A 449 18.83 -9.85 -30.11
CA HIS A 449 18.86 -10.79 -31.24
C HIS A 449 18.79 -10.03 -32.57
N ASP A 450 17.80 -9.16 -32.73
CA ASP A 450 17.60 -8.35 -33.93
C ASP A 450 18.79 -7.40 -34.17
N PHE A 451 19.24 -6.70 -33.13
CA PHE A 451 20.39 -5.79 -33.22
C PHE A 451 21.67 -6.49 -33.69
N LEU A 452 21.95 -7.69 -33.16
CA LEU A 452 23.16 -8.45 -33.49
C LEU A 452 23.14 -9.08 -34.90
N GLN A 453 21.98 -9.12 -35.58
CA GLN A 453 21.92 -9.54 -36.99
C GLN A 453 22.39 -8.43 -37.94
N GLU A 454 22.15 -7.17 -37.59
CA GLU A 454 22.49 -6.01 -38.43
C GLU A 454 23.84 -5.38 -38.08
N ALA A 455 24.26 -5.49 -36.82
CA ALA A 455 25.45 -4.82 -36.32
C ALA A 455 26.76 -5.53 -36.72
N THR A 456 27.73 -4.74 -37.20
CA THR A 456 29.08 -5.22 -37.55
C THR A 456 30.12 -4.67 -36.59
N LEU A 457 31.06 -5.52 -36.16
CA LEU A 457 32.19 -5.13 -35.34
C LEU A 457 33.10 -4.15 -36.11
N SER A 458 33.23 -2.91 -35.65
CA SER A 458 34.05 -1.89 -36.31
C SER A 458 35.51 -1.87 -35.83
N GLU A 459 35.77 -1.87 -34.51
CA GLU A 459 37.13 -1.92 -33.91
C GLU A 459 37.08 -2.64 -32.56
N ILE A 460 38.13 -3.41 -32.21
CA ILE A 460 38.25 -4.03 -30.88
C ILE A 460 39.02 -3.06 -29.97
N HIS A 461 38.33 -2.50 -28.98
CA HIS A 461 38.96 -1.62 -27.99
C HIS A 461 39.84 -2.40 -27.01
N GLU A 462 40.88 -1.73 -26.48
CA GLU A 462 41.82 -2.29 -25.49
C GLU A 462 41.11 -2.75 -24.19
N ASN A 463 40.00 -2.09 -23.85
CA ASN A 463 39.06 -2.51 -22.81
C ASN A 463 37.68 -2.74 -23.45
N PRO A 464 37.35 -3.97 -23.90
CA PRO A 464 36.09 -4.22 -24.58
C PRO A 464 34.91 -4.10 -23.60
N SER A 465 33.80 -3.59 -24.12
CA SER A 465 32.49 -3.69 -23.49
C SER A 465 31.87 -5.07 -23.77
N LEU A 466 30.83 -5.42 -23.02
CA LEU A 466 30.04 -6.61 -23.27
C LEU A 466 29.44 -6.61 -24.69
N LEU A 467 29.11 -5.42 -25.22
CA LEU A 467 28.61 -5.28 -26.59
C LEU A 467 29.69 -5.65 -27.61
N ASP A 468 30.94 -5.21 -27.39
CA ASP A 468 32.06 -5.55 -28.28
C ASP A 468 32.31 -7.06 -28.31
N VAL A 469 32.19 -7.73 -27.16
CA VAL A 469 32.30 -9.20 -27.06
C VAL A 469 31.17 -9.89 -27.83
N LEU A 470 29.94 -9.38 -27.73
CA LEU A 470 28.77 -9.92 -28.42
C LEU A 470 28.83 -9.76 -29.94
N LEU A 471 29.57 -8.77 -30.45
CA LEU A 471 29.76 -8.52 -31.88
C LEU A 471 30.87 -9.39 -32.49
N VAL A 472 31.68 -10.09 -31.68
CA VAL A 472 32.67 -11.05 -32.20
C VAL A 472 31.95 -12.19 -32.93
N PRO A 473 32.29 -12.51 -34.20
CA PRO A 473 31.50 -13.43 -35.03
C PRO A 473 31.24 -14.80 -34.39
N GLU A 474 32.27 -15.40 -33.78
CA GLU A 474 32.14 -16.72 -33.14
C GLU A 474 31.24 -16.66 -31.90
N VAL A 475 31.31 -15.57 -31.13
CA VAL A 475 30.49 -15.34 -29.93
C VAL A 475 29.04 -15.05 -30.32
N ASN A 476 28.82 -14.18 -31.31
CA ASN A 476 27.48 -13.89 -31.85
C ASN A 476 26.83 -15.19 -32.34
N GLN A 477 27.51 -15.96 -33.20
CA GLN A 477 26.98 -17.23 -33.71
C GLN A 477 26.62 -18.20 -32.58
N SER A 478 27.50 -18.34 -31.58
CA SER A 478 27.23 -19.19 -30.41
C SER A 478 26.05 -18.68 -29.57
N LEU A 479 25.93 -17.36 -29.38
CA LEU A 479 24.80 -16.74 -28.68
C LEU A 479 23.47 -17.02 -29.41
N GLN A 480 23.45 -16.86 -30.73
CA GLN A 480 22.28 -17.11 -31.57
C GLN A 480 21.80 -18.57 -31.50
N GLN A 481 22.73 -19.51 -31.29
CA GLN A 481 22.41 -20.92 -31.12
C GLN A 481 21.94 -21.30 -29.70
N ASN A 482 22.09 -20.41 -28.71
CA ASN A 482 21.86 -20.72 -27.30
C ASN A 482 20.85 -19.79 -26.59
N PHE A 483 20.49 -18.64 -27.14
CA PHE A 483 19.63 -17.67 -26.44
C PHE A 483 18.21 -18.21 -26.17
N GLN A 484 17.67 -19.08 -27.02
CA GLN A 484 16.39 -19.74 -26.80
C GLN A 484 16.37 -20.54 -25.50
N ASN A 485 17.52 -21.05 -25.05
CA ASN A 485 17.62 -21.82 -23.81
C ASN A 485 17.36 -20.94 -22.57
N ILE A 486 17.81 -19.68 -22.56
CA ILE A 486 17.55 -18.76 -21.45
C ILE A 486 16.08 -18.30 -21.43
N LEU A 487 15.48 -18.11 -22.61
CA LEU A 487 14.05 -17.79 -22.73
C LEU A 487 13.17 -18.94 -22.24
N LEU A 488 13.51 -20.17 -22.64
CA LEU A 488 12.83 -21.37 -22.16
C LEU A 488 13.03 -21.57 -20.66
N PHE A 489 14.23 -21.29 -20.14
CA PHE A 489 14.49 -21.33 -18.70
C PHE A 489 13.59 -20.37 -17.92
N ASP A 490 13.47 -19.10 -18.36
CA ASP A 490 12.61 -18.09 -17.72
C ASP A 490 11.13 -18.52 -17.72
N MET A 491 10.64 -19.01 -18.87
CA MET A 491 9.27 -19.52 -19.00
C MET A 491 8.99 -20.74 -18.12
N LEU A 492 9.92 -21.69 -18.08
CA LEU A 492 9.83 -22.83 -17.18
C LEU A 492 9.85 -22.37 -15.73
N TYR A 493 10.65 -21.37 -15.38
CA TYR A 493 10.76 -20.90 -14.00
C TYR A 493 9.41 -20.35 -13.52
N ASP A 494 8.76 -19.54 -14.35
CA ASP A 494 7.43 -19.01 -14.08
C ASP A 494 6.35 -20.12 -14.07
N GLY A 495 6.39 -21.07 -15.02
CA GLY A 495 5.46 -22.20 -15.04
C GLY A 495 5.59 -23.14 -13.82
N VAL A 496 6.81 -23.33 -13.30
CA VAL A 496 7.03 -24.04 -12.03
C VAL A 496 6.37 -23.27 -10.90
N ILE A 497 6.53 -21.95 -10.84
CA ILE A 497 5.93 -21.10 -9.81
C ILE A 497 4.40 -21.25 -9.80
N GLU A 498 3.77 -21.19 -10.98
CA GLU A 498 2.32 -21.34 -11.11
C GLU A 498 1.80 -22.71 -10.66
N SER A 499 2.62 -23.75 -10.85
CA SER A 499 2.29 -25.15 -10.51
C SER A 499 2.71 -25.57 -9.09
N LEU A 500 3.28 -24.66 -8.30
CA LEU A 500 3.76 -24.95 -6.94
C LEU A 500 2.72 -25.55 -5.98
N PRO A 501 1.41 -25.21 -6.02
CA PRO A 501 0.43 -25.86 -5.16
C PRO A 501 0.37 -27.38 -5.37
N MET A 502 0.51 -27.84 -6.62
CA MET A 502 0.55 -29.27 -6.95
C MET A 502 1.84 -29.91 -6.42
N ILE A 503 2.99 -29.28 -6.68
CA ILE A 503 4.31 -29.77 -6.25
C ILE A 503 4.38 -29.88 -4.72
N ALA A 504 3.99 -28.82 -4.02
CA ALA A 504 4.02 -28.79 -2.56
C ALA A 504 3.06 -29.82 -1.94
N GLY A 505 1.94 -30.11 -2.61
CA GLY A 505 1.02 -31.17 -2.23
C GLY A 505 1.62 -32.56 -2.28
N GLU A 506 2.35 -32.89 -3.35
CA GLU A 506 3.02 -34.20 -3.48
C GLU A 506 4.18 -34.39 -2.50
N LEU A 507 4.96 -33.33 -2.28
CA LEU A 507 6.09 -33.36 -1.36
C LEU A 507 5.68 -33.57 0.09
N LYS A 508 4.43 -33.24 0.44
CA LYS A 508 3.92 -33.35 1.79
C LYS A 508 3.86 -34.81 2.24
N GLY A 509 4.63 -35.14 3.27
CA GLY A 509 4.62 -36.45 3.92
C GLY A 509 5.47 -37.52 3.22
N THR A 510 5.83 -37.32 1.95
CA THR A 510 6.66 -38.27 1.19
C THR A 510 8.08 -37.74 0.96
N ASN A 511 8.27 -36.41 0.95
CA ASN A 511 9.49 -35.73 0.46
C ASN A 511 9.89 -36.10 -0.98
N HIS A 512 8.96 -36.70 -1.75
CA HIS A 512 9.17 -37.12 -3.13
C HIS A 512 8.12 -36.48 -4.04
N ILE A 513 8.52 -36.16 -5.26
CA ILE A 513 7.61 -35.81 -6.35
C ILE A 513 7.58 -36.96 -7.37
N SER A 514 6.43 -37.20 -7.99
CA SER A 514 6.31 -38.25 -9.00
C SER A 514 6.97 -37.86 -10.32
N GLN A 515 7.44 -38.86 -11.09
CA GLN A 515 7.98 -38.63 -12.44
C GLN A 515 6.95 -37.96 -13.35
N GLN A 516 5.69 -38.44 -13.31
CA GLN A 516 4.59 -37.90 -14.12
C GLN A 516 4.33 -36.42 -13.83
N SER A 517 4.47 -35.98 -12.58
CA SER A 517 4.23 -34.58 -12.22
C SER A 517 5.34 -33.65 -12.67
N VAL A 518 6.60 -34.09 -12.62
CA VAL A 518 7.72 -33.34 -13.20
C VAL A 518 7.60 -33.28 -14.73
N GLU A 519 7.26 -34.41 -15.37
CA GLU A 519 7.02 -34.47 -16.83
C GLU A 519 5.92 -33.51 -17.24
N LYS A 520 4.74 -33.61 -16.63
CA LYS A 520 3.59 -32.75 -16.96
C LYS A 520 3.91 -31.28 -16.80
N LEU A 521 4.67 -30.91 -15.77
CA LEU A 521 5.06 -29.53 -15.51
C LEU A 521 6.01 -29.00 -16.59
N PHE A 522 7.01 -29.82 -16.97
CA PHE A 522 7.90 -29.50 -18.08
C PHE A 522 7.12 -29.37 -19.39
N GLU A 523 6.32 -30.38 -19.76
CA GLU A 523 5.58 -30.41 -21.03
C GLU A 523 4.60 -29.24 -21.17
N ASN A 524 3.89 -28.87 -20.10
CA ASN A 524 2.97 -27.73 -20.16
C ASN A 524 3.71 -26.43 -20.48
N SER A 525 4.78 -26.14 -19.74
CA SER A 525 5.57 -24.93 -19.91
C SER A 525 6.34 -24.92 -21.23
N PHE A 526 6.84 -26.08 -21.66
CA PHE A 526 7.55 -26.26 -22.92
C PHE A 526 6.63 -26.01 -24.13
N ASN A 527 5.40 -26.55 -24.11
CA ASN A 527 4.41 -26.31 -25.16
C ASN A 527 3.96 -24.84 -25.23
N ILE A 528 3.90 -24.15 -24.09
CA ILE A 528 3.65 -22.70 -24.06
C ILE A 528 4.83 -21.96 -24.70
N ALA A 529 6.07 -22.34 -24.36
CA ALA A 529 7.27 -21.72 -24.90
C ALA A 529 7.40 -21.87 -26.42
N LEU A 530 7.10 -23.06 -26.97
CA LEU A 530 7.10 -23.27 -28.43
C LEU A 530 6.14 -22.33 -29.15
N LYS A 531 4.91 -22.16 -28.64
CA LYS A 531 3.93 -21.21 -29.19
C LYS A 531 4.39 -19.76 -29.10
N GLU A 532 5.14 -19.42 -28.06
CA GLU A 532 5.71 -18.08 -27.92
C GLU A 532 6.87 -17.85 -28.90
N PHE A 533 7.73 -18.85 -29.13
CA PHE A 533 8.78 -18.78 -30.15
C PHE A 533 8.21 -18.64 -31.57
N GLU A 534 7.12 -19.36 -31.89
CA GLU A 534 6.41 -19.20 -33.16
C GLU A 534 5.91 -17.76 -33.38
N LYS A 535 5.36 -17.12 -32.33
CA LYS A 535 4.92 -15.71 -32.40
C LYS A 535 6.07 -14.73 -32.56
N MET A 536 7.27 -15.11 -32.14
CA MET A 536 8.50 -14.32 -32.28
C MET A 536 9.20 -14.58 -33.62
N GLU A 537 8.56 -15.28 -34.56
CA GLU A 537 9.12 -15.66 -35.87
C GLU A 537 10.39 -16.54 -35.79
N LEU A 538 10.66 -17.13 -34.63
CA LEU A 538 11.75 -18.08 -34.42
C LEU A 538 11.28 -19.48 -34.85
N GLN A 539 11.60 -19.87 -36.09
CA GLN A 539 11.27 -21.21 -36.61
C GLN A 539 12.21 -22.28 -36.03
N LEU A 540 11.90 -22.77 -34.84
CA LEU A 540 12.70 -23.77 -34.13
C LEU A 540 11.96 -25.12 -34.04
N GLU A 541 12.64 -26.20 -34.41
CA GLU A 541 12.10 -27.56 -34.26
C GLU A 541 12.07 -28.00 -32.79
N GLY A 542 10.92 -28.48 -32.31
CA GLY A 542 10.70 -28.82 -30.90
C GLY A 542 11.69 -29.85 -30.33
N ASP A 543 12.03 -30.89 -31.09
CA ASP A 543 12.98 -31.92 -30.64
C ASP A 543 14.39 -31.35 -30.46
N TRP A 544 14.82 -30.48 -31.36
CA TRP A 544 16.10 -29.79 -31.26
C TRP A 544 16.13 -28.84 -30.05
N VAL A 545 15.08 -28.04 -29.84
CA VAL A 545 14.99 -27.12 -28.68
C VAL A 545 15.08 -27.89 -27.38
N ARG A 546 14.40 -29.04 -27.28
CA ARG A 546 14.45 -29.91 -26.10
C ARG A 546 15.87 -30.39 -25.83
N GLN A 547 16.54 -30.96 -26.83
CA GLN A 547 17.91 -31.47 -26.68
C GLN A 547 18.91 -30.34 -26.34
N SER A 548 18.81 -29.21 -27.04
CA SER A 548 19.63 -28.02 -26.81
C SER A 548 19.47 -27.51 -25.37
N PHE A 549 18.23 -27.41 -24.89
CA PHE A 549 17.93 -26.95 -23.53
C PHE A 549 18.51 -27.88 -22.46
N PHE A 550 18.36 -29.20 -22.59
CA PHE A 550 18.91 -30.13 -21.61
C PHE A 550 20.45 -30.17 -21.63
N LYS A 551 21.07 -30.03 -22.81
CA LYS A 551 22.53 -29.86 -22.92
C LYS A 551 22.98 -28.59 -22.19
N TRP A 552 22.33 -27.47 -22.46
CA TRP A 552 22.60 -26.18 -21.82
C TRP A 552 22.39 -26.22 -20.31
N LEU A 553 21.28 -26.81 -19.85
CA LEU A 553 20.94 -26.95 -18.43
C LEU A 553 21.98 -27.78 -17.68
N ALA A 554 22.47 -28.86 -18.29
CA ALA A 554 23.54 -29.67 -17.71
C ALA A 554 24.85 -28.87 -17.54
N GLN A 555 25.20 -28.04 -18.51
CA GLN A 555 26.36 -27.15 -18.43
C GLN A 555 26.19 -26.07 -17.36
N PHE A 556 25.00 -25.45 -17.29
CA PHE A 556 24.66 -24.45 -16.27
C PHE A 556 24.81 -25.01 -14.86
N ILE A 557 24.25 -26.20 -14.60
CA ILE A 557 24.29 -26.82 -13.27
C ILE A 557 25.72 -27.26 -12.89
N ALA A 558 26.56 -27.59 -13.87
CA ALA A 558 27.95 -27.97 -13.63
C ALA A 558 28.84 -26.78 -13.19
N GLN A 559 28.38 -25.53 -13.35
CA GLN A 559 29.14 -24.37 -12.94
C GLN A 559 29.26 -24.27 -11.40
N LYS A 560 30.46 -23.91 -10.90
CA LYS A 560 30.72 -23.77 -9.45
C LYS A 560 29.86 -22.71 -8.77
N ASN A 561 29.44 -21.68 -9.51
CA ASN A 561 28.63 -20.56 -9.05
C ASN A 561 27.11 -20.74 -9.30
N CYS A 562 26.65 -21.88 -9.86
CA CYS A 562 25.23 -22.12 -10.16
C CYS A 562 24.31 -21.83 -8.97
N ASP A 563 24.72 -22.24 -7.77
CA ASP A 563 23.98 -22.02 -6.53
C ASP A 563 23.78 -20.53 -6.21
N THR A 564 24.82 -19.73 -6.40
CA THR A 564 24.80 -18.27 -6.22
C THR A 564 23.92 -17.61 -7.27
N VAL A 565 24.05 -18.03 -8.54
CA VAL A 565 23.23 -17.52 -9.66
C VAL A 565 21.75 -17.80 -9.42
N MET A 566 21.38 -19.03 -9.06
CA MET A 566 19.99 -19.40 -8.77
C MET A 566 19.43 -18.66 -7.54
N ALA A 567 20.27 -18.35 -6.56
CA ALA A 567 19.87 -17.52 -5.42
C ALA A 567 19.58 -16.06 -5.85
N THR A 568 20.41 -15.48 -6.73
CA THR A 568 20.16 -14.16 -7.32
C THR A 568 18.85 -14.13 -8.10
N ILE A 569 18.61 -15.13 -8.97
CA ILE A 569 17.36 -15.29 -9.72
C ILE A 569 16.15 -15.33 -8.80
N SER A 570 16.21 -16.18 -7.78
CA SER A 570 15.15 -16.28 -6.76
C SER A 570 14.95 -14.96 -6.02
N GLY A 571 16.03 -14.22 -5.75
CA GLY A 571 16.01 -12.94 -5.05
C GLY A 571 15.19 -11.89 -5.79
N TRP A 572 15.42 -11.70 -7.09
CA TRP A 572 14.65 -10.72 -7.87
C TRP A 572 13.28 -11.26 -8.32
N LYS A 573 13.13 -12.57 -8.59
CA LYS A 573 11.79 -13.17 -8.86
C LYS A 573 10.84 -13.04 -7.66
N ARG A 574 11.33 -12.98 -6.43
CA ARG A 574 10.51 -12.67 -5.23
C ARG A 574 9.85 -11.28 -5.29
N ILE A 575 10.48 -10.33 -5.97
CA ILE A 575 9.91 -8.99 -6.17
C ILE A 575 8.75 -9.06 -7.16
N VAL A 576 8.87 -9.91 -8.19
CA VAL A 576 7.83 -10.18 -9.20
C VAL A 576 6.65 -10.95 -8.58
N TYR A 577 6.94 -11.91 -7.70
CA TYR A 577 5.95 -12.75 -7.01
C TYR A 577 5.93 -12.51 -5.49
N PRO A 578 5.47 -11.33 -5.02
CA PRO A 578 5.61 -10.91 -3.61
C PRO A 578 4.75 -11.73 -2.63
N ARG A 579 3.76 -12.47 -3.14
CA ARG A 579 2.87 -13.32 -2.32
C ARG A 579 3.45 -14.72 -2.05
N MET A 580 4.60 -15.04 -2.64
CA MET A 580 5.21 -16.36 -2.54
C MET A 580 6.22 -16.40 -1.40
N SER A 581 6.12 -17.44 -0.58
CA SER A 581 7.02 -17.61 0.56
C SER A 581 8.41 -18.11 0.11
N PRO A 582 9.49 -17.75 0.84
CA PRO A 582 10.85 -18.17 0.50
C PRO A 582 11.08 -19.69 0.31
N PRO A 583 10.47 -20.61 1.10
CA PRO A 583 10.61 -22.05 0.91
C PRO A 583 10.20 -22.53 -0.48
N LEU A 584 9.17 -21.92 -1.06
CA LEU A 584 8.68 -22.30 -2.38
C LEU A 584 9.70 -22.02 -3.48
N PHE A 585 10.46 -20.93 -3.40
CA PHE A 585 11.58 -20.68 -4.32
C PHE A 585 12.72 -21.71 -4.17
N GLY A 586 12.88 -22.27 -2.96
CA GLY A 586 13.79 -23.40 -2.74
C GLY A 586 13.38 -24.65 -3.53
N VAL A 587 12.07 -24.90 -3.65
CA VAL A 587 11.53 -25.99 -4.49
C VAL A 587 11.80 -25.72 -5.96
N VAL A 588 11.56 -24.49 -6.45
CA VAL A 588 11.86 -24.09 -7.84
C VAL A 588 13.35 -24.29 -8.16
N ARG A 589 14.24 -23.89 -7.26
CA ARG A 589 15.68 -24.10 -7.44
C ARG A 589 16.03 -25.58 -7.58
N TYR A 590 15.49 -26.44 -6.71
CA TYR A 590 15.75 -27.88 -6.77
C TYR A 590 15.11 -28.55 -7.98
N TYR A 591 14.00 -28.00 -8.49
CA TYR A 591 13.40 -28.46 -9.74
C TYR A 591 14.41 -28.38 -10.89
N PHE A 592 15.09 -27.24 -11.06
CA PHE A 592 16.11 -27.09 -12.11
C PHE A 592 17.40 -27.83 -11.81
N SER A 593 17.92 -27.79 -10.58
CA SER A 593 19.22 -28.38 -10.28
C SER A 593 19.22 -29.90 -10.06
N GLY A 594 18.05 -30.50 -9.80
CA GLY A 594 17.94 -31.91 -9.43
C GLY A 594 16.87 -32.68 -10.18
N LEU A 595 15.60 -32.24 -10.11
CA LEU A 595 14.47 -33.01 -10.64
C LEU A 595 14.50 -33.10 -12.16
N LEU A 596 14.66 -31.97 -12.84
CA LEU A 596 14.62 -31.89 -14.30
C LEU A 596 15.80 -32.63 -14.96
N PRO A 597 17.06 -32.52 -14.48
CA PRO A 597 18.16 -33.37 -14.94
C PRO A 597 17.94 -34.86 -14.66
N SER A 598 17.38 -35.22 -13.50
CA SER A 598 17.07 -36.62 -13.17
C SER A 598 16.00 -37.19 -14.08
N LEU A 599 15.02 -36.38 -14.49
CA LEU A 599 13.99 -36.78 -15.45
C LEU A 599 14.62 -37.07 -16.82
N TYR A 600 15.47 -36.15 -17.30
CA TYR A 600 16.11 -36.31 -18.60
C TYR A 600 16.99 -37.56 -18.69
N LYS A 601 17.81 -37.81 -17.67
CA LYS A 601 18.62 -39.05 -17.60
C LYS A 601 17.77 -40.32 -17.57
N ALA A 602 16.58 -40.25 -16.97
CA ALA A 602 15.64 -41.37 -16.97
C ALA A 602 15.01 -41.60 -18.35
N GLN A 603 14.68 -40.53 -19.08
CA GLN A 603 14.18 -40.59 -20.46
C GLN A 603 15.23 -41.14 -21.43
N LEU A 604 16.52 -40.87 -21.20
CA LEU A 604 17.64 -41.44 -21.95
C LEU A 604 17.97 -42.90 -21.56
N GLY A 605 17.32 -43.46 -20.54
CA GLY A 605 17.60 -44.81 -20.04
C GLY A 605 18.90 -44.95 -19.23
N GLU A 606 19.57 -43.84 -18.89
CA GLU A 606 20.84 -43.84 -18.16
C GLU A 606 20.68 -44.12 -16.66
N SER A 607 19.54 -43.75 -16.07
CA SER A 607 19.28 -43.95 -14.62
C SER A 607 17.78 -43.98 -14.28
N LYS A 608 17.42 -44.40 -13.06
CA LYS A 608 16.03 -44.29 -12.58
C LYS A 608 15.77 -42.90 -11.99
N PHE A 609 14.58 -42.36 -12.25
CA PHE A 609 14.14 -41.09 -11.64
C PHE A 609 14.05 -41.23 -10.11
N GLN A 610 14.74 -40.37 -9.36
CA GLN A 610 14.83 -40.48 -7.90
C GLN A 610 13.73 -39.71 -7.16
N GLY A 611 13.21 -38.60 -7.72
CA GLY A 611 12.10 -37.80 -7.17
C GLY A 611 12.28 -37.18 -5.78
N LYS A 612 13.34 -37.52 -5.04
CA LYS A 612 13.55 -37.15 -3.64
C LYS A 612 14.14 -35.74 -3.47
N ILE A 613 13.48 -34.88 -2.69
CA ILE A 613 14.01 -33.57 -2.30
C ILE A 613 14.67 -33.66 -0.91
N THR A 614 15.84 -33.03 -0.71
CA THR A 614 16.48 -32.97 0.62
C THR A 614 16.83 -31.53 1.06
N PRO A 615 16.66 -31.15 2.35
CA PRO A 615 16.90 -29.79 2.83
C PRO A 615 18.32 -29.27 2.64
N ARG A 616 19.32 -30.17 2.69
CA ARG A 616 20.74 -29.84 2.49
C ARG A 616 20.99 -29.18 1.13
N ASN A 617 20.19 -29.54 0.13
CA ASN A 617 20.30 -29.03 -1.24
C ASN A 617 19.62 -27.67 -1.44
N ILE A 618 18.87 -27.17 -0.44
CA ILE A 618 18.03 -25.97 -0.56
C ILE A 618 18.53 -24.81 0.30
N GLY A 619 19.36 -25.08 1.32
CA GLY A 619 20.00 -24.03 2.13
C GLY A 619 19.04 -23.26 3.05
N ILE A 620 17.83 -23.77 3.28
CA ILE A 620 16.84 -23.15 4.16
C ILE A 620 16.78 -23.93 5.48
N LYS A 621 17.06 -23.24 6.59
CA LYS A 621 16.87 -23.81 7.93
C LYS A 621 15.39 -24.11 8.16
N ASP A 622 15.11 -25.30 8.69
CA ASP A 622 13.76 -25.79 8.95
C ASP A 622 12.86 -25.83 7.70
N PHE A 623 13.45 -26.22 6.56
CA PHE A 623 12.80 -26.20 5.25
C PHE A 623 11.43 -26.89 5.23
N TRP A 624 11.31 -28.10 5.79
CA TRP A 624 10.07 -28.87 5.72
C TRP A 624 8.91 -28.21 6.48
N ASN A 625 9.17 -27.68 7.68
CA ASN A 625 8.13 -26.96 8.44
C ASN A 625 7.70 -25.69 7.70
N ARG A 626 8.66 -24.94 7.17
CA ARG A 626 8.36 -23.71 6.42
C ARG A 626 7.66 -23.99 5.10
N LEU A 627 7.97 -25.11 4.43
CA LEU A 627 7.28 -25.57 3.23
C LEU A 627 5.84 -26.00 3.57
N ASP A 628 5.63 -26.71 4.68
CA ASP A 628 4.29 -27.08 5.14
C ASP A 628 3.44 -25.85 5.50
N GLN A 629 4.03 -24.84 6.15
CA GLN A 629 3.37 -23.54 6.38
C GLN A 629 2.99 -22.87 5.05
N ALA A 630 3.94 -22.77 4.12
CA ALA A 630 3.69 -22.19 2.79
C ALA A 630 2.58 -22.90 2.02
N TYR A 631 2.56 -24.23 2.08
CA TYR A 631 1.53 -25.05 1.45
C TYR A 631 0.17 -24.86 2.11
N LYS A 632 0.13 -24.83 3.44
CA LYS A 632 -1.09 -24.50 4.20
C LYS A 632 -1.63 -23.13 3.80
N ASP A 633 -0.77 -22.12 3.66
CA ASP A 633 -1.18 -20.78 3.21
C ASP A 633 -1.80 -20.82 1.80
N LEU A 634 -1.18 -21.53 0.86
CA LEU A 634 -1.73 -21.72 -0.49
C LEU A 634 -3.10 -22.43 -0.47
N LEU A 635 -3.24 -23.48 0.35
CA LEU A 635 -4.51 -24.20 0.51
C LEU A 635 -5.58 -23.34 1.17
N ILE A 636 -5.24 -22.58 2.21
CA ILE A 636 -6.14 -21.62 2.86
C ILE A 636 -6.58 -20.58 1.83
N GLN A 637 -5.67 -20.03 1.03
CA GLN A 637 -6.04 -19.09 -0.03
C GLN A 637 -6.97 -19.71 -1.07
N ASN A 638 -6.74 -20.96 -1.50
CA ASN A 638 -7.62 -21.65 -2.44
C ASN A 638 -9.00 -21.92 -1.83
N LEU A 639 -9.06 -22.41 -0.59
CA LEU A 639 -10.30 -22.61 0.16
C LEU A 639 -11.07 -21.29 0.31
N LEU A 640 -10.37 -20.21 0.69
CA LEU A 640 -10.96 -18.87 0.79
C LEU A 640 -11.49 -18.39 -0.57
N ARG A 641 -10.77 -18.63 -1.69
CA ARG A 641 -11.27 -18.29 -3.02
C ARG A 641 -12.55 -19.04 -3.36
N ASP A 642 -12.65 -20.32 -3.03
CA ASP A 642 -13.84 -21.12 -3.28
C ASP A 642 -15.02 -20.66 -2.41
N TYR A 643 -14.82 -20.41 -1.11
CA TYR A 643 -15.87 -19.88 -0.23
C TYR A 643 -16.31 -18.45 -0.60
N LYS A 644 -15.40 -17.62 -1.11
CA LYS A 644 -15.69 -16.24 -1.54
C LYS A 644 -16.47 -16.14 -2.85
N LYS A 645 -16.66 -17.24 -3.61
CA LYS A 645 -17.46 -17.24 -4.85
C LYS A 645 -18.91 -16.81 -4.61
N ASN A 646 -19.52 -17.27 -3.51
CA ASN A 646 -20.89 -16.87 -3.15
C ASN A 646 -20.86 -15.43 -2.59
N HIS A 647 -21.89 -14.61 -2.77
CA HIS A 647 -21.93 -13.25 -2.23
C HIS A 647 -23.04 -13.11 -1.20
N ILE A 648 -22.71 -12.59 -0.01
CA ILE A 648 -23.71 -12.27 1.02
C ILE A 648 -24.21 -10.85 0.75
N GLU A 649 -25.35 -10.76 0.07
CA GLU A 649 -26.07 -9.49 -0.11
C GLU A 649 -26.78 -9.02 1.17
N PRO A 650 -26.99 -7.70 1.35
CA PRO A 650 -27.76 -7.12 2.45
C PRO A 650 -29.13 -7.78 2.65
N LYS A 651 -29.81 -8.13 1.55
CA LYS A 651 -31.12 -8.78 1.58
C LYS A 651 -31.12 -10.09 2.36
N HIS A 652 -30.08 -10.91 2.22
CA HIS A 652 -29.99 -12.18 2.95
C HIS A 652 -29.90 -11.97 4.47
N ILE A 653 -29.25 -10.90 4.91
CA ILE A 653 -29.13 -10.55 6.33
C ILE A 653 -30.48 -10.02 6.83
N LEU A 654 -31.12 -9.15 6.06
CA LEU A 654 -32.45 -8.62 6.38
C LEU A 654 -33.46 -9.75 6.52
N ASP A 655 -33.63 -10.59 5.49
CA ASP A 655 -34.61 -11.67 5.46
C ASP A 655 -34.42 -12.70 6.57
N LYS A 656 -33.16 -12.86 7.05
CA LYS A 656 -32.82 -13.85 8.08
C LYS A 656 -32.94 -13.35 9.51
N TYR A 657 -32.59 -12.09 9.77
CA TYR A 657 -32.41 -11.59 11.14
C TYR A 657 -33.31 -10.42 11.52
N PHE A 658 -33.98 -9.78 10.56
CA PHE A 658 -34.71 -8.54 10.77
C PHE A 658 -36.09 -8.54 10.11
N ALA A 659 -37.00 -7.75 10.67
CA ALA A 659 -38.32 -7.51 10.10
C ALA A 659 -38.58 -6.00 9.94
N ASN A 660 -39.48 -5.63 9.03
CA ASN A 660 -39.93 -4.24 8.82
C ASN A 660 -38.78 -3.23 8.61
N PHE A 661 -37.76 -3.60 7.83
CA PHE A 661 -36.67 -2.70 7.52
C PHE A 661 -37.16 -1.50 6.71
N LYS A 662 -36.90 -0.30 7.22
CA LYS A 662 -37.11 0.97 6.54
C LYS A 662 -35.76 1.63 6.29
N GLU A 663 -35.34 1.67 5.04
CA GLU A 663 -34.11 2.38 4.65
C GLU A 663 -34.24 3.88 4.94
N LEU A 664 -33.15 4.49 5.40
CA LEU A 664 -33.01 5.92 5.62
C LEU A 664 -31.93 6.49 4.71
N ASN A 665 -32.15 7.71 4.19
CA ASN A 665 -31.22 8.42 3.32
C ASN A 665 -30.78 7.60 2.08
N ALA A 666 -31.71 6.83 1.49
CA ALA A 666 -31.44 5.97 0.33
C ALA A 666 -30.96 6.77 -0.90
N GLU A 667 -31.31 8.05 -0.96
CA GLU A 667 -30.92 8.98 -2.01
C GLU A 667 -29.46 9.45 -1.95
N LYS A 668 -28.75 9.23 -0.84
CA LYS A 668 -27.33 9.59 -0.71
C LYS A 668 -26.44 8.54 -1.36
N ILE A 669 -25.57 8.99 -2.26
CA ILE A 669 -24.65 8.17 -3.05
C ILE A 669 -23.22 8.71 -2.95
N THR A 670 -22.25 7.85 -3.25
CA THR A 670 -20.83 8.21 -3.30
C THR A 670 -20.58 9.39 -4.24
N ALA A 671 -19.68 10.28 -3.83
CA ALA A 671 -19.21 11.37 -4.66
C ALA A 671 -18.06 10.90 -5.56
N ASN A 672 -17.70 11.69 -6.57
CA ASN A 672 -16.49 11.46 -7.38
C ASN A 672 -15.57 12.69 -7.35
N PRO A 673 -15.05 13.07 -6.16
CA PRO A 673 -14.42 14.37 -5.94
C PRO A 673 -13.14 14.58 -6.75
N VAL A 674 -12.38 13.50 -7.00
CA VAL A 674 -11.11 13.54 -7.73
C VAL A 674 -11.23 13.08 -9.18
N ASN A 675 -12.44 12.84 -9.67
CA ASN A 675 -12.70 12.35 -11.04
C ASN A 675 -11.86 11.10 -11.41
N PHE A 676 -11.72 10.16 -10.48
CA PHE A 676 -10.86 8.99 -10.69
C PHE A 676 -11.32 8.17 -11.90
N PRO A 677 -10.42 7.79 -12.84
CA PRO A 677 -10.80 7.05 -14.03
C PRO A 677 -11.56 5.75 -13.71
N GLY A 678 -12.69 5.53 -14.38
CA GLY A 678 -13.51 4.33 -14.18
C GLY A 678 -14.46 4.38 -12.98
N PHE A 679 -14.31 5.35 -12.06
CA PHE A 679 -15.19 5.41 -10.88
C PHE A 679 -16.59 5.92 -11.23
N ARG A 680 -16.67 6.97 -12.05
CA ARG A 680 -17.94 7.48 -12.56
C ARG A 680 -18.74 6.40 -13.30
N GLN A 681 -18.08 5.59 -14.13
CA GLN A 681 -18.72 4.47 -14.83
C GLN A 681 -19.26 3.42 -13.86
N ALA A 682 -18.50 3.11 -12.79
CA ALA A 682 -18.96 2.16 -11.79
C ALA A 682 -20.22 2.65 -11.05
N ILE A 683 -20.34 3.97 -10.83
CA ILE A 683 -21.56 4.59 -10.26
C ILE A 683 -22.72 4.45 -11.24
N GLU A 684 -22.54 4.82 -12.51
CA GLU A 684 -23.61 4.71 -13.53
C GLU A 684 -24.06 3.27 -13.75
N GLN A 685 -23.12 2.32 -13.82
CA GLN A 685 -23.41 0.90 -13.95
C GLN A 685 -24.19 0.36 -12.74
N ALA A 686 -23.89 0.83 -11.53
CA ALA A 686 -24.66 0.45 -10.35
C ALA A 686 -26.10 0.98 -10.46
N LEU A 687 -26.28 2.24 -10.86
CA LEU A 687 -27.61 2.84 -11.07
C LEU A 687 -28.42 2.11 -12.14
N ASP A 688 -27.81 1.77 -13.28
CA ASP A 688 -28.47 1.02 -14.36
C ASP A 688 -28.96 -0.36 -13.92
N ASN A 689 -28.26 -0.98 -12.96
CA ASN A 689 -28.62 -2.28 -12.39
C ASN A 689 -29.53 -2.16 -11.15
N GLY A 690 -30.03 -0.96 -10.82
CA GLY A 690 -30.87 -0.73 -9.64
C GLY A 690 -30.14 -0.93 -8.32
N ILE A 691 -28.82 -0.76 -8.30
CA ILE A 691 -27.96 -0.91 -7.11
C ILE A 691 -27.62 0.50 -6.59
N ALA A 692 -27.82 0.73 -5.30
CA ALA A 692 -27.41 1.97 -4.65
C ALA A 692 -25.87 2.14 -4.73
N PRO A 693 -25.34 3.22 -5.34
CA PRO A 693 -23.90 3.49 -5.40
C PRO A 693 -23.37 4.03 -4.06
N CYS A 694 -23.41 3.19 -3.03
CA CYS A 694 -22.89 3.49 -1.71
C CYS A 694 -22.44 2.19 -1.05
N GLY A 695 -21.32 2.23 -0.33
CA GLY A 695 -20.72 1.09 0.36
C GLY A 695 -21.58 0.49 1.47
N VAL A 696 -22.57 1.23 1.99
CA VAL A 696 -23.50 0.75 3.02
C VAL A 696 -24.96 1.13 2.74
N ILE A 697 -25.85 0.35 3.32
CA ILE A 697 -27.28 0.63 3.44
C ILE A 697 -27.56 0.87 4.93
N THR A 698 -28.32 1.93 5.25
CA THR A 698 -28.68 2.27 6.63
C THR A 698 -30.19 2.37 6.79
N GLY A 699 -30.71 2.01 7.97
CA GLY A 699 -32.14 2.12 8.22
C GLY A 699 -32.54 1.68 9.62
N ILE A 700 -33.84 1.62 9.88
CA ILE A 700 -34.41 1.11 11.13
C ILE A 700 -35.09 -0.22 10.85
N ALA A 701 -34.89 -1.20 11.73
CA ALA A 701 -35.53 -2.51 11.64
C ALA A 701 -36.04 -2.99 13.00
N ASN A 702 -36.91 -3.99 12.97
CA ASN A 702 -37.26 -4.78 14.15
C ASN A 702 -36.31 -5.98 14.24
N PHE A 703 -35.61 -6.11 15.36
CA PHE A 703 -34.86 -7.29 15.73
C PHE A 703 -35.69 -8.09 16.75
N THR A 704 -35.99 -9.35 16.45
CA THR A 704 -36.77 -10.21 17.34
C THR A 704 -35.90 -11.37 17.79
N ASP A 705 -35.72 -11.51 19.09
CA ASP A 705 -35.17 -12.72 19.70
C ASP A 705 -36.30 -13.56 20.33
N ASN A 706 -35.94 -14.66 21.00
CA ASN A 706 -36.92 -15.53 21.66
C ASN A 706 -37.65 -14.88 22.85
N ARG A 707 -37.31 -13.64 23.24
CA ARG A 707 -37.80 -12.95 24.45
C ARG A 707 -38.53 -11.65 24.12
N ALA A 708 -38.08 -10.88 23.15
CA ALA A 708 -38.64 -9.57 22.81
C ALA A 708 -38.34 -9.12 21.36
N THR A 709 -39.18 -8.22 20.85
CA THR A 709 -38.93 -7.45 19.63
C THR A 709 -38.45 -6.05 20.01
N THR A 710 -37.26 -5.68 19.54
CA THR A 710 -36.63 -4.38 19.78
C THR A 710 -36.40 -3.67 18.45
N LYS A 711 -36.70 -2.36 18.39
CA LYS A 711 -36.32 -1.53 17.25
C LYS A 711 -34.86 -1.17 17.33
N VAL A 712 -34.14 -1.31 16.22
CA VAL A 712 -32.70 -1.04 16.15
C VAL A 712 -32.38 -0.21 14.92
N GLY A 713 -31.37 0.64 15.02
CA GLY A 713 -30.66 1.16 13.86
C GLY A 713 -29.81 0.05 13.24
N LEU A 714 -29.77 0.00 11.92
CA LEU A 714 -29.07 -1.05 11.18
C LEU A 714 -28.15 -0.45 10.12
N VAL A 715 -26.90 -0.89 10.10
CA VAL A 715 -25.90 -0.58 9.07
C VAL A 715 -25.49 -1.89 8.41
N LEU A 716 -25.71 -2.01 7.09
CA LEU A 716 -25.38 -3.21 6.31
C LEU A 716 -24.37 -2.85 5.21
N SER A 717 -23.28 -3.60 5.10
CA SER A 717 -22.38 -3.47 3.94
C SER A 717 -23.08 -3.83 2.64
N ASN A 718 -23.05 -2.91 1.68
CA ASN A 718 -23.54 -3.12 0.33
C ASN A 718 -22.45 -3.78 -0.53
N THR A 719 -22.32 -5.10 -0.41
CA THR A 719 -21.33 -5.88 -1.15
C THR A 719 -21.51 -5.84 -2.68
N ARG A 720 -22.68 -5.37 -3.17
CA ARG A 720 -22.98 -5.21 -4.60
C ARG A 720 -22.34 -3.98 -5.22
N PHE A 721 -21.92 -3.00 -4.41
CA PHE A 721 -21.21 -1.81 -4.89
C PHE A 721 -19.80 -1.78 -4.34
N GLN A 722 -18.80 -1.82 -5.23
CA GLN A 722 -17.37 -1.75 -4.88
C GLN A 722 -16.98 -2.68 -3.70
N ALA A 723 -17.56 -3.89 -3.64
CA ALA A 723 -17.32 -4.86 -2.57
C ALA A 723 -17.56 -4.30 -1.13
N GLY A 724 -18.51 -3.38 -0.98
CA GLY A 724 -18.81 -2.75 0.32
C GLY A 724 -17.69 -1.87 0.84
N ALA A 725 -16.82 -1.35 -0.04
CA ALA A 725 -15.81 -0.35 0.34
C ALA A 725 -16.51 0.85 0.99
N PHE A 726 -16.05 1.24 2.18
CA PHE A 726 -16.66 2.33 2.95
C PHE A 726 -16.27 3.67 2.30
N ASP A 727 -17.26 4.35 1.75
CA ASP A 727 -17.13 5.63 1.07
C ASP A 727 -17.61 6.80 1.94
N MET A 728 -17.33 8.05 1.53
CA MET A 728 -17.74 9.25 2.26
C MET A 728 -19.27 9.33 2.42
N ALA A 729 -20.03 8.88 1.42
CA ALA A 729 -21.50 8.78 1.53
C ALA A 729 -21.93 7.76 2.60
N SER A 730 -21.22 6.64 2.74
CA SER A 730 -21.43 5.66 3.81
C SER A 730 -21.20 6.30 5.17
N CYS A 731 -20.14 7.10 5.29
CA CYS A 731 -19.86 7.85 6.52
C CYS A 731 -21.04 8.76 6.89
N GLU A 732 -21.53 9.57 5.93
CA GLU A 732 -22.65 10.47 6.19
C GLU A 732 -23.95 9.72 6.51
N LYS A 733 -24.28 8.66 5.76
CA LYS A 733 -25.48 7.83 6.02
C LYS A 733 -25.46 7.23 7.42
N VAL A 734 -24.29 6.80 7.91
CA VAL A 734 -24.15 6.26 9.26
C VAL A 734 -24.22 7.37 10.31
N CYS A 735 -23.62 8.54 10.07
CA CYS A 735 -23.76 9.69 10.98
C CYS A 735 -25.22 10.07 11.19
N LEU A 736 -26.00 10.18 10.10
CA LEU A 736 -27.42 10.50 10.14
C LEU A 736 -28.24 9.41 10.83
N LEU A 737 -27.91 8.13 10.61
CA LEU A 737 -28.54 7.03 11.33
C LEU A 737 -28.28 7.12 12.85
N LEU A 738 -27.04 7.41 13.25
CA LEU A 738 -26.69 7.55 14.67
C LEU A 738 -27.45 8.72 15.32
N ASP A 739 -27.60 9.84 14.62
CA ASP A 739 -28.40 10.98 15.10
C ASP A 739 -29.88 10.59 15.26
N GLU A 740 -30.48 9.93 14.27
CA GLU A 740 -31.86 9.44 14.32
C GLU A 740 -32.07 8.43 15.47
N CYS A 741 -31.11 7.52 15.67
CA CYS A 741 -31.16 6.53 16.74
C CYS A 741 -31.01 7.18 18.12
N ALA A 742 -30.15 8.19 18.25
CA ALA A 742 -29.99 8.94 19.49
C ALA A 742 -31.26 9.68 19.88
N GLN A 743 -31.95 10.33 18.93
CA GLN A 743 -33.24 10.98 19.18
C GLN A 743 -34.33 10.00 19.63
N ARG A 744 -34.32 8.79 19.08
CA ARG A 744 -35.34 7.75 19.33
C ARG A 744 -34.95 6.77 20.44
N ASN A 745 -33.78 6.96 21.06
CA ASN A 745 -33.20 6.06 22.07
C ASN A 745 -33.08 4.60 21.58
N LEU A 746 -32.57 4.39 20.37
CA LEU A 746 -32.45 3.07 19.74
C LEU A 746 -30.99 2.59 19.74
N PRO A 747 -30.71 1.32 20.06
CA PRO A 747 -29.38 0.74 19.87
C PRO A 747 -29.08 0.54 18.37
N VAL A 748 -27.80 0.43 18.02
CA VAL A 748 -27.38 0.27 16.61
C VAL A 748 -26.61 -1.03 16.40
N ILE A 749 -26.95 -1.74 15.33
CA ILE A 749 -26.31 -2.98 14.90
C ILE A 749 -25.65 -2.76 13.54
N PHE A 750 -24.41 -3.17 13.43
CA PHE A 750 -23.61 -3.14 12.22
C PHE A 750 -23.42 -4.58 11.71
N PHE A 751 -23.63 -4.83 10.43
CA PHE A 751 -23.19 -6.05 9.73
C PHE A 751 -22.26 -5.64 8.60
N ILE A 752 -20.97 -5.89 8.79
CA ILE A 752 -19.91 -5.28 7.98
C ILE A 752 -19.06 -6.36 7.30
N SER A 753 -19.01 -6.27 5.99
CA SER A 753 -18.01 -6.88 5.13
C SER A 753 -17.54 -5.80 4.17
N SER A 754 -16.30 -5.37 4.33
CA SER A 754 -15.74 -4.23 3.62
C SER A 754 -14.33 -4.52 3.13
N ALA A 755 -14.09 -4.15 1.88
CA ALA A 755 -12.77 -4.16 1.26
C ALA A 755 -11.84 -3.02 1.77
N GLY A 756 -12.29 -2.21 2.73
CA GLY A 756 -11.55 -1.06 3.27
C GLY A 756 -12.22 0.28 2.94
N MET A 757 -11.44 1.36 2.90
CA MET A 757 -11.93 2.68 2.49
C MET A 757 -11.97 2.81 0.97
N GLN A 758 -12.91 3.61 0.44
CA GLN A 758 -13.00 3.87 -1.00
C GLN A 758 -11.84 4.74 -1.50
N THR A 759 -10.74 4.10 -1.92
CA THR A 759 -9.55 4.84 -2.37
C THR A 759 -9.80 5.73 -3.57
N LYS A 760 -10.82 5.47 -4.39
CA LYS A 760 -11.14 6.28 -5.58
C LYS A 760 -11.71 7.67 -5.25
N GLU A 761 -12.09 7.92 -4.00
CA GLU A 761 -12.51 9.24 -3.51
C GLU A 761 -11.33 10.13 -3.07
N GLY A 762 -10.08 9.66 -3.20
CA GLY A 762 -8.93 10.43 -2.72
C GLY A 762 -8.83 10.47 -1.20
N ALA A 763 -8.12 11.48 -0.69
CA ALA A 763 -7.90 11.68 0.73
C ALA A 763 -9.19 11.85 1.57
N GLY A 764 -10.30 12.29 0.97
CA GLY A 764 -11.58 12.46 1.66
C GLY A 764 -12.09 11.18 2.32
N SER A 765 -11.92 10.03 1.66
CA SER A 765 -12.28 8.73 2.22
C SER A 765 -11.54 8.42 3.52
N LEU A 766 -10.32 8.91 3.71
CA LEU A 766 -9.54 8.69 4.93
C LEU A 766 -10.17 9.41 6.15
N PHE A 767 -10.72 10.60 5.96
CA PHE A 767 -11.42 11.34 7.03
C PHE A 767 -12.71 10.65 7.51
N SER A 768 -13.24 9.69 6.73
CA SER A 768 -14.35 8.85 7.17
C SER A 768 -13.98 8.02 8.40
N MET A 769 -12.70 7.59 8.51
CA MET A 769 -12.23 6.86 9.69
C MET A 769 -12.28 7.72 10.96
N ALA A 770 -11.80 8.96 10.88
CA ALA A 770 -11.81 9.90 11.99
C ALA A 770 -13.25 10.28 12.39
N THR A 771 -14.09 10.59 11.40
CA THR A 771 -15.51 10.91 11.62
C THR A 771 -16.25 9.76 12.29
N MET A 772 -16.05 8.53 11.83
CA MET A 772 -16.71 7.36 12.40
C MET A 772 -16.30 7.09 13.86
N ASN A 773 -15.02 7.22 14.20
CA ASN A 773 -14.56 7.07 15.59
C ASN A 773 -15.15 8.17 16.50
N ASP A 774 -15.15 9.44 16.07
CA ASP A 774 -15.77 10.53 16.82
C ASP A 774 -17.25 10.25 17.07
N ARG A 775 -17.99 9.94 16.00
CA ARG A 775 -19.44 9.76 16.07
C ARG A 775 -19.87 8.54 16.87
N LEU A 776 -19.16 7.42 16.77
CA LEU A 776 -19.43 6.25 17.61
C LEU A 776 -19.09 6.50 19.06
N THR A 777 -17.97 7.17 19.32
CA THR A 777 -17.62 7.57 20.68
C THR A 777 -18.74 8.39 21.30
N ARG A 778 -19.18 9.45 20.61
CA ARG A 778 -20.22 10.35 21.10
C ARG A 778 -21.56 9.64 21.24
N PHE A 779 -21.94 8.84 20.25
CA PHE A 779 -23.19 8.07 20.31
C PHE A 779 -23.25 7.19 21.57
N VAL A 780 -22.20 6.42 21.84
CA VAL A 780 -22.19 5.53 23.00
C VAL A 780 -22.07 6.32 24.31
N LYS A 781 -21.18 7.32 24.38
CA LYS A 781 -20.88 8.01 25.65
C LYS A 781 -21.88 9.10 26.03
N ASP A 782 -22.31 9.90 25.06
CA ASP A 782 -23.22 11.03 25.30
C ASP A 782 -24.69 10.55 25.40
N HIS A 783 -25.06 9.40 24.79
CA HIS A 783 -26.43 8.89 24.80
C HIS A 783 -26.63 7.56 25.55
N ASP A 784 -25.55 6.94 26.04
CA ASP A 784 -25.61 5.66 26.78
C ASP A 784 -26.26 4.51 25.97
N LEU A 785 -26.11 4.54 24.64
CA LEU A 785 -26.69 3.57 23.72
C LEU A 785 -25.64 2.57 23.22
N PRO A 786 -25.94 1.25 23.22
CA PRO A 786 -24.98 0.26 22.79
C PRO A 786 -24.88 0.20 21.26
N VAL A 787 -23.66 -0.07 20.79
CA VAL A 787 -23.37 -0.41 19.39
C VAL A 787 -22.78 -1.82 19.34
N ILE A 788 -23.36 -2.66 18.48
CA ILE A 788 -22.91 -4.03 18.23
C ILE A 788 -22.47 -4.12 16.77
N CYS A 789 -21.31 -4.72 16.51
CA CYS A 789 -20.82 -4.94 15.16
C CYS A 789 -20.55 -6.42 14.88
N PHE A 790 -21.13 -6.92 13.81
CA PHE A 790 -20.84 -8.23 13.24
C PHE A 790 -19.96 -8.04 12.02
N GLY A 791 -18.65 -8.24 12.19
CA GLY A 791 -17.72 -8.34 11.08
C GLY A 791 -17.85 -9.71 10.43
N PHE A 792 -17.92 -9.79 9.10
CA PHE A 792 -17.96 -11.07 8.40
C PHE A 792 -17.16 -11.01 7.10
N ARG A 793 -16.67 -12.18 6.65
CA ARG A 793 -15.85 -12.30 5.43
C ARG A 793 -14.65 -11.33 5.42
N ASP A 794 -14.39 -10.70 4.28
CA ASP A 794 -13.39 -9.66 4.13
C ASP A 794 -13.89 -8.41 4.85
N CYS A 795 -13.34 -8.15 6.02
CA CYS A 795 -13.55 -6.93 6.78
C CYS A 795 -12.18 -6.44 7.26
N VAL A 796 -11.49 -5.72 6.37
CA VAL A 796 -10.07 -5.38 6.50
C VAL A 796 -9.83 -3.87 6.44
N GLY A 797 -8.59 -3.47 6.72
CA GLY A 797 -8.11 -2.11 6.47
C GLY A 797 -8.86 -1.05 7.28
N GLY A 798 -9.25 0.04 6.64
CA GLY A 798 -9.81 1.20 7.33
C GLY A 798 -11.12 0.93 8.09
N ALA A 799 -11.96 -0.01 7.65
CA ALA A 799 -13.18 -0.37 8.39
C ALA A 799 -12.82 -1.06 9.72
N GLN A 800 -11.84 -1.97 9.67
CA GLN A 800 -11.27 -2.61 10.85
C GLN A 800 -10.65 -1.58 11.79
N ALA A 801 -9.83 -0.68 11.24
CA ALA A 801 -9.13 0.38 11.96
C ALA A 801 -9.99 1.61 12.31
N SER A 802 -11.32 1.54 12.17
CA SER A 802 -12.22 2.65 12.54
C SER A 802 -13.35 2.24 13.47
N PHE A 803 -14.37 1.57 12.96
CA PHE A 803 -15.59 1.27 13.73
C PHE A 803 -15.70 -0.19 14.16
N VAL A 804 -15.07 -1.12 13.44
CA VAL A 804 -15.19 -2.54 13.76
C VAL A 804 -14.34 -2.92 14.98
N THR A 805 -13.14 -2.35 15.15
CA THR A 805 -12.33 -2.58 16.37
C THR A 805 -12.40 -1.44 17.37
N HIS A 806 -13.37 -0.54 17.23
CA HIS A 806 -13.57 0.58 18.13
C HIS A 806 -13.77 0.09 19.57
N LEU A 807 -13.07 0.71 20.53
CA LEU A 807 -13.02 0.28 21.94
C LEU A 807 -14.38 0.24 22.67
N LEU A 808 -15.39 0.92 22.11
CA LEU A 808 -16.76 1.07 22.63
C LEU A 808 -17.80 0.25 21.86
N VAL A 809 -17.40 -0.38 20.76
CA VAL A 809 -18.29 -1.23 19.95
C VAL A 809 -18.09 -2.66 20.41
N LYS A 810 -19.18 -3.39 20.63
CA LYS A 810 -19.12 -4.83 20.91
C LYS A 810 -19.04 -5.58 19.59
N THR A 811 -17.86 -6.09 19.27
CA THR A 811 -17.62 -6.71 17.96
C THR A 811 -17.53 -8.21 18.05
N TYR A 812 -18.23 -8.87 17.12
CA TYR A 812 -18.20 -10.30 16.89
C TYR A 812 -17.77 -10.53 15.44
N TYR A 813 -16.79 -11.41 15.24
CA TYR A 813 -16.38 -11.82 13.90
C TYR A 813 -16.98 -13.17 13.55
N LEU A 814 -17.65 -13.23 12.40
CA LEU A 814 -18.24 -14.42 11.82
C LEU A 814 -17.36 -14.85 10.64
N SER A 815 -16.66 -15.97 10.78
CA SER A 815 -15.84 -16.57 9.72
C SER A 815 -16.69 -17.32 8.71
#